data_AF-A0A7V2IBQ6-F1
#
_entry.id   AF-A0A7V2IBQ6-F1
#
_cell.length_a   1.000
_cell.length_b   1.000
_cell.length_c   1.000
_cell.angle_alpha   90.00
_cell.angle_beta   90.00
_cell.angle_gamma   90.00
#
_symmetry.space_group_name_H-M   'P 1'
#
loop_
_entity.id
_entity.type
_entity.pdbx_description
1 polymer ?
#
loop_
_entity_poly.entity_id
_entity_poly.type
_entity_poly.pdbx_seq_one_letter_code
_entity_poly.pdbx_strand_id
1 'polypeptide(L)'
;MTGLRPAPLRRLAASVTLLQLLGLATPATLGAYEVATHRDLSRRAAERSTVHRALVEMLDLLEGLATRADHRTLLDWIGEGAVREDAWYDGVLLRFLRHFHDPTRPWDDAGLLLAHGRMPSSIRWSQDPEQPWSWPAVREDYHRALTAGTEAARRTALARTFRGLGQLVHPVQDLASPAHTRDDPHVGYNYEKFVADEQRGTSGAYARWVSAAPPTPPDGAWATLAPDPLAPLPLARLFDTDRYTGHAAALTIEPLIGLAEYTNANFFSEDRRFPPGPPAPGYPFPARTSVDVADYAVTLANGARVQRRYYRKVRDGDTGYRLATVGFLRDYALAHRLDLTRVDHTGALDGAVYDDYAARLLPRALTYSTALLDHFFRGRLELEFTPDPTDRTRTLLTVRNGSDEPLGVGGKVALYTTDEVTRGRTPVIAATLEEPVPPRETAARFSVDAGLEASDLVAVYRGPLGREPDAVVGRIRPAAQVEQIFRGASDWMLRTPEGIFPLGVGLGPGRVRWGDRDNTFLTETFVVVDGRTDHIFQAYEIQRPEGARTVPRRPDGRVDVRPLGGPVRLGGEPIDLGTAVTYERSTEYSQQLVLLEGAGSRTLVFGPTLYAFSATFPLALTLATPLDTIYFWSLLDVHLDRRGEVIGLVRVDLSGPDSVQAPLHRHEPGTDRLVVDPDGPIISFRSPPTDVMLFVVNLTRRTVVAKSCEDRVRITFRTRTQEAVLERRNELTGTYSPVLTRGASPLPSLAEYEVRQEVLAVEHPGLFRAELATQGFIEPDIVIKPSAVQLDIGDPDYSVTERIVFSDLGAGFLLPDDIRRADGRDEGYVILARGGPVRWLVSWWPLAAAAQRGAALATPAAGLITLEDANRVASVVRVASTVPQRVRQAHLVTPTGTFVFPESFLATFDLLEPDLLYGRADLRFHRLTAGLEPLPGPRPLAPGGPTTGEYHVIGRR
;
A
#
# COMPACT_ATOMS: atom_id res chain seq x y z
N MET A 1 57.54 69.72 -8.32
CA MET A 1 56.36 69.23 -9.06
C MET A 1 56.45 67.72 -9.15
N THR A 2 55.61 67.08 -8.33
CA THR A 2 55.06 65.71 -8.37
C THR A 2 55.72 64.66 -9.28
N GLY A 3 56.26 63.62 -8.63
CA GLY A 3 56.79 62.43 -9.26
C GLY A 3 55.74 61.41 -9.71
N LEU A 4 56.05 60.75 -10.82
CA LEU A 4 55.40 59.54 -11.31
C LEU A 4 56.15 58.33 -10.73
N ARG A 5 55.49 57.54 -9.86
CA ARG A 5 55.91 56.17 -9.52
C ARG A 5 55.21 55.18 -10.48
N PRO A 6 55.89 54.12 -10.95
CA PRO A 6 55.28 53.10 -11.79
C PRO A 6 54.33 52.21 -10.95
N ALA A 7 53.12 51.99 -11.46
CA ALA A 7 52.15 51.04 -10.92
C ALA A 7 52.60 49.58 -11.16
N PRO A 8 52.43 48.64 -10.20
CA PRO A 8 52.91 47.28 -10.37
C PRO A 8 51.88 46.42 -11.11
N LEU A 9 52.27 45.92 -12.29
CA LEU A 9 51.68 44.84 -13.09
C LEU A 9 51.60 43.47 -12.37
N ARG A 10 51.67 43.43 -11.03
CA ARG A 10 51.63 42.20 -10.22
C ARG A 10 50.23 41.77 -9.76
N ARG A 11 49.18 42.58 -10.03
CA ARG A 11 47.81 42.26 -9.59
C ARG A 11 46.93 41.51 -10.60
N LEU A 12 47.30 41.45 -11.89
CA LEU A 12 46.53 40.66 -12.88
C LEU A 12 47.02 39.21 -12.99
N ALA A 13 48.31 38.96 -12.83
CA ALA A 13 48.87 37.61 -12.90
C ALA A 13 48.47 36.75 -11.68
N ALA A 14 48.31 37.35 -10.49
CA ALA A 14 47.87 36.63 -9.29
C ALA A 14 46.38 36.20 -9.36
N SER A 15 45.52 36.99 -9.99
CA SER A 15 44.08 36.71 -10.11
C SER A 15 43.76 35.60 -11.10
N VAL A 16 44.53 35.48 -12.19
CA VAL A 16 44.40 34.36 -13.15
C VAL A 16 45.03 33.09 -12.57
N THR A 17 46.11 33.20 -11.79
CA THR A 17 46.77 32.04 -11.19
C THR A 17 45.97 31.44 -10.01
N LEU A 18 45.21 32.25 -9.24
CA LEU A 18 44.33 31.72 -8.18
C LEU A 18 43.05 31.06 -8.74
N LEU A 19 42.47 31.61 -9.83
CA LEU A 19 41.39 30.94 -10.56
C LEU A 19 41.85 29.66 -11.29
N GLN A 20 43.09 29.62 -11.78
CA GLN A 20 43.67 28.42 -12.38
C GLN A 20 44.11 27.38 -11.34
N LEU A 21 44.50 27.79 -10.13
CA LEU A 21 44.79 26.87 -9.02
C LEU A 21 43.51 26.28 -8.39
N LEU A 22 42.39 27.00 -8.42
CA LEU A 22 41.06 26.45 -8.10
C LEU A 22 40.44 25.63 -9.25
N GLY A 23 40.90 25.86 -10.49
CA GLY A 23 40.39 25.17 -11.69
C GLY A 23 41.14 23.90 -12.11
N LEU A 24 42.29 23.59 -11.51
CA LEU A 24 43.12 22.41 -11.84
C LEU A 24 43.18 21.34 -10.74
N ALA A 25 42.51 21.56 -9.60
CA ALA A 25 42.16 20.48 -8.71
C ALA A 25 40.86 19.84 -9.22
N THR A 26 40.84 18.52 -9.33
CA THR A 26 39.62 17.70 -9.49
C THR A 26 38.45 18.23 -8.65
N PRO A 27 37.17 18.05 -9.06
CA PRO A 27 36.01 18.64 -8.40
C PRO A 27 35.85 18.05 -6.99
N ALA A 28 36.57 18.61 -6.03
CA ALA A 28 36.28 18.50 -4.62
C ALA A 28 35.35 19.68 -4.33
N THR A 29 34.05 19.42 -4.43
CA THR A 29 33.01 20.34 -4.02
C THR A 29 33.23 20.71 -2.55
N LEU A 30 33.21 22.01 -2.27
CA LEU A 30 33.04 22.59 -0.92
C LEU A 30 31.57 22.47 -0.45
N GLY A 31 30.84 21.50 -1.00
CA GLY A 31 29.47 21.17 -0.60
C GLY A 31 29.50 20.41 0.72
N ALA A 32 28.34 20.27 1.36
CA ALA A 32 28.24 19.45 2.57
C ALA A 32 28.31 17.96 2.20
N TYR A 33 27.37 17.12 2.71
CA TYR A 33 27.30 15.71 2.37
C TYR A 33 27.56 15.47 0.88
N GLU A 34 28.26 14.38 0.51
CA GLU A 34 28.48 14.11 -0.92
C GLU A 34 27.14 14.05 -1.68
N VAL A 35 27.13 14.46 -2.95
CA VAL A 35 25.89 14.62 -3.75
C VAL A 35 24.95 13.41 -3.71
N ALA A 36 25.49 12.20 -3.55
CA ALA A 36 24.71 10.97 -3.40
C ALA A 36 23.97 10.87 -2.06
N THR A 37 24.57 11.37 -0.98
CA THR A 37 23.96 11.42 0.36
C THR A 37 22.82 12.43 0.39
N HIS A 38 22.99 13.66 -0.14
CA HIS A 38 21.90 14.63 -0.25
C HIS A 38 20.71 14.12 -1.05
N ARG A 39 20.98 13.44 -2.18
CA ARG A 39 19.95 12.81 -3.00
C ARG A 39 19.14 11.79 -2.19
N ASP A 40 19.81 10.90 -1.45
CA ASP A 40 19.16 9.84 -0.70
C ASP A 40 18.35 10.40 0.49
N LEU A 41 18.94 11.31 1.27
CA LEU A 41 18.25 11.94 2.40
C LEU A 41 17.00 12.70 1.96
N SER A 42 17.08 13.45 0.86
CA SER A 42 15.95 14.23 0.34
C SER A 42 14.81 13.33 -0.16
N ARG A 43 15.14 12.20 -0.80
CA ARG A 43 14.13 11.21 -1.22
C ARG A 43 13.44 10.57 -0.02
N ARG A 44 14.22 10.14 0.99
CA ARG A 44 13.66 9.57 2.22
C ARG A 44 12.81 10.57 3.00
N ALA A 45 13.21 11.83 3.06
CA ALA A 45 12.42 12.88 3.69
C ALA A 45 11.07 13.06 2.97
N ALA A 46 11.07 13.08 1.63
CA ALA A 46 9.83 13.14 0.87
C ALA A 46 8.93 11.92 1.10
N GLU A 47 9.49 10.70 1.12
CA GLU A 47 8.74 9.47 1.41
C GLU A 47 8.15 9.43 2.82
N ARG A 48 8.81 10.06 3.81
CA ARG A 48 8.34 10.16 5.20
C ARG A 48 7.36 11.30 5.43
N SER A 49 7.36 12.30 4.56
CA SER A 49 6.49 13.46 4.66
C SER A 49 5.06 13.15 4.21
N THR A 50 4.17 14.10 4.51
CA THR A 50 2.78 14.13 4.05
C THR A 50 2.66 14.47 2.55
N VAL A 51 3.75 14.76 1.84
CA VAL A 51 3.74 15.15 0.42
C VAL A 51 3.03 14.11 -0.45
N HIS A 52 3.33 12.82 -0.28
CA HIS A 52 2.65 11.77 -1.05
C HIS A 52 1.14 11.84 -0.88
N ARG A 53 0.70 11.94 0.38
CA ARG A 53 -0.72 12.06 0.74
C ARG A 53 -1.35 13.34 0.17
N ALA A 54 -0.66 14.48 0.27
CA ALA A 54 -1.15 15.74 -0.29
C ALA A 54 -1.32 15.67 -1.82
N LEU A 55 -0.37 15.06 -2.52
CA LEU A 55 -0.46 14.87 -3.97
C LEU A 55 -1.68 14.02 -4.36
N VAL A 56 -1.91 12.92 -3.66
CA VAL A 56 -3.04 12.01 -3.92
C VAL A 56 -4.36 12.66 -3.51
N GLU A 57 -4.50 13.05 -2.24
CA GLU A 57 -5.78 13.48 -1.67
C GLU A 57 -6.20 14.88 -2.11
N MET A 58 -5.25 15.80 -2.29
CA MET A 58 -5.55 17.20 -2.58
C MET A 58 -5.39 17.55 -4.05
N LEU A 59 -4.41 16.95 -4.74
CA LEU A 59 -4.09 17.31 -6.12
C LEU A 59 -4.51 16.26 -7.14
N ASP A 60 -5.18 15.18 -6.71
CA ASP A 60 -5.68 14.12 -7.60
C ASP A 60 -4.55 13.49 -8.46
N LEU A 61 -3.32 13.47 -7.92
CA LEU A 61 -2.17 12.81 -8.51
C LEU A 61 -2.02 11.44 -7.85
N LEU A 62 -2.76 10.45 -8.37
CA LEU A 62 -2.92 9.12 -7.76
C LEU A 62 -1.62 8.34 -7.57
N GLU A 63 -0.61 8.59 -8.42
CA GLU A 63 0.72 8.00 -8.27
C GLU A 63 1.56 8.70 -7.17
N GLY A 64 1.05 9.78 -6.58
CA GLY A 64 1.73 10.61 -5.57
C GLY A 64 3.12 11.00 -6.03
N LEU A 65 4.13 10.71 -5.19
CA LEU A 65 5.55 10.95 -5.49
C LEU A 65 6.09 10.21 -6.74
N ALA A 66 5.42 9.14 -7.19
CA ALA A 66 5.80 8.42 -8.41
C ALA A 66 5.27 9.10 -9.69
N THR A 67 4.39 10.11 -9.55
CA THR A 67 3.86 10.89 -10.67
C THR A 67 5.01 11.41 -11.54
N ARG A 68 4.88 11.28 -12.86
CA ARG A 68 5.92 11.73 -13.80
C ARG A 68 5.67 13.15 -14.32
N ALA A 69 6.65 14.02 -14.13
CA ALA A 69 6.72 15.35 -14.73
C ALA A 69 8.05 15.48 -15.48
N ASP A 70 8.04 15.98 -16.73
CA ASP A 70 9.24 16.12 -17.57
C ASP A 70 10.18 14.89 -17.55
N HIS A 71 9.59 13.72 -17.81
CA HIS A 71 10.25 12.40 -17.93
C HIS A 71 10.84 11.79 -16.64
N ARG A 72 10.74 12.45 -15.49
CA ARG A 72 11.19 11.92 -14.19
C ARG A 72 10.04 11.87 -13.19
N THR A 73 10.16 11.02 -12.16
CA THR A 73 9.19 11.06 -11.05
C THR A 73 9.38 12.32 -10.21
N LEU A 74 8.35 12.74 -9.47
CA LEU A 74 8.46 13.86 -8.54
C LEU A 74 9.51 13.59 -7.44
N LEU A 75 9.61 12.33 -6.99
CA LEU A 75 10.67 11.89 -6.06
C LEU A 75 12.07 12.05 -6.67
N ASP A 76 12.24 11.71 -7.95
CA ASP A 76 13.50 11.91 -8.65
C ASP A 76 13.86 13.38 -8.80
N TRP A 77 12.87 14.26 -9.01
CA TRP A 77 13.08 15.71 -9.07
C TRP A 77 13.56 16.30 -7.74
N ILE A 78 12.99 15.88 -6.61
CA ILE A 78 13.49 16.28 -5.28
C ILE A 78 14.95 15.86 -5.13
N GLY A 79 15.28 14.61 -5.45
CA GLY A 79 16.66 14.13 -5.37
C GLY A 79 17.63 14.83 -6.34
N GLU A 80 17.17 15.22 -7.53
CA GLU A 80 17.95 16.02 -8.49
C GLU A 80 18.15 17.45 -8.00
N GLY A 81 17.12 18.05 -7.40
CA GLY A 81 17.19 19.38 -6.80
C GLY A 81 18.28 19.47 -5.75
N ALA A 82 18.28 18.54 -4.80
CA ALA A 82 19.29 18.50 -3.75
C ALA A 82 20.71 18.46 -4.33
N VAL A 83 20.96 17.58 -5.32
CA VAL A 83 22.27 17.48 -6.01
C VAL A 83 22.68 18.78 -6.69
N ARG A 84 21.73 19.54 -7.23
CA ARG A 84 22.02 20.77 -7.98
C ARG A 84 22.31 21.97 -7.08
N GLU A 85 21.96 21.90 -5.80
CA GLU A 85 22.28 22.97 -4.86
C GLU A 85 23.80 23.07 -4.60
N ASP A 86 24.53 21.97 -4.78
CA ASP A 86 26.01 21.91 -4.77
C ASP A 86 26.67 22.17 -6.14
N ALA A 87 25.87 22.35 -7.20
CA ALA A 87 26.43 22.52 -8.54
C ALA A 87 27.24 23.82 -8.64
N TRP A 88 28.36 23.76 -9.36
CA TRP A 88 29.19 24.93 -9.66
C TRP A 88 28.39 26.06 -10.31
N TYR A 89 27.43 25.70 -11.16
CA TYR A 89 26.48 26.63 -11.78
C TYR A 89 25.10 25.99 -11.93
N ASP A 90 24.09 26.66 -11.38
CA ASP A 90 22.67 26.37 -11.66
C ASP A 90 21.83 27.65 -11.61
N GLY A 91 22.02 28.50 -12.61
CA GLY A 91 21.48 29.86 -12.66
C GLY A 91 22.25 30.88 -11.81
N VAL A 92 22.97 30.41 -10.78
CA VAL A 92 23.91 31.21 -9.98
C VAL A 92 25.22 30.43 -9.81
N LEU A 93 26.35 31.14 -9.82
CA LEU A 93 27.68 30.56 -9.62
C LEU A 93 27.96 30.30 -8.13
N LEU A 94 28.63 29.18 -7.82
CA LEU A 94 29.19 28.86 -6.50
C LEU A 94 28.15 28.87 -5.37
N ARG A 95 27.00 28.21 -5.58
CA ARG A 95 25.89 28.15 -4.60
C ARG A 95 26.35 27.62 -3.23
N PHE A 96 27.27 26.65 -3.22
CA PHE A 96 27.84 26.05 -2.01
C PHE A 96 28.50 27.05 -1.03
N LEU A 97 28.93 28.22 -1.51
CA LEU A 97 29.46 29.27 -0.62
C LEU A 97 28.39 29.88 0.30
N ARG A 98 27.10 29.58 0.07
CA ARG A 98 25.95 30.05 0.83
C ARG A 98 25.32 28.95 1.68
N HIS A 99 25.99 27.82 1.86
CA HIS A 99 25.50 26.67 2.63
C HIS A 99 25.80 26.76 4.13
N PHE A 100 26.34 27.89 4.59
CA PHE A 100 26.78 28.10 5.97
C PHE A 100 25.80 28.98 6.74
N HIS A 101 25.60 28.66 8.01
CA HIS A 101 24.88 29.52 8.95
C HIS A 101 25.38 29.29 10.39
N ASP A 102 26.04 30.29 10.95
CA ASP A 102 26.53 30.33 12.32
C ASP A 102 25.47 30.97 13.25
N PRO A 103 24.76 30.17 14.07
CA PRO A 103 23.69 30.67 14.95
C PRO A 103 24.21 31.51 16.12
N THR A 104 25.53 31.56 16.32
CA THR A 104 26.13 32.38 17.39
C THR A 104 26.39 33.82 16.96
N ARG A 105 26.02 34.17 15.72
CA ARG A 105 26.22 35.50 15.15
C ARG A 105 24.91 36.16 14.73
N PRO A 106 24.88 37.50 14.64
CA PRO A 106 23.79 38.22 14.00
C PRO A 106 23.52 37.70 12.58
N TRP A 107 22.26 37.73 12.14
CA TRP A 107 21.82 37.10 10.89
C TRP A 107 22.42 37.73 9.62
N ASP A 108 22.81 39.01 9.68
CA ASP A 108 23.56 39.69 8.62
C ASP A 108 25.03 39.26 8.55
N ASP A 109 25.57 38.77 9.66
CA ASP A 109 26.93 38.23 9.79
C ASP A 109 26.94 36.72 10.08
N ALA A 110 25.94 35.94 9.65
CA ALA A 110 25.86 34.51 9.99
C ALA A 110 26.40 33.55 8.90
N GLY A 111 26.73 34.00 7.69
CA GLY A 111 27.19 33.13 6.59
C GLY A 111 28.68 32.76 6.60
N LEU A 112 29.23 32.36 5.44
CA LEU A 112 30.65 31.99 5.33
C LEU A 112 31.55 33.23 5.23
N LEU A 113 32.63 33.31 6.02
CA LEU A 113 33.68 34.33 5.87
C LEU A 113 34.66 33.95 4.76
N LEU A 114 34.79 34.81 3.74
CA LEU A 114 35.82 34.70 2.72
C LEU A 114 36.74 35.93 2.75
N ALA A 115 37.89 35.84 2.07
CA ALA A 115 38.84 36.95 1.96
C ALA A 115 38.23 38.25 1.37
N HIS A 116 37.13 38.13 0.62
CA HIS A 116 36.44 39.24 -0.06
C HIS A 116 35.18 39.72 0.69
N GLY A 117 34.92 39.21 1.90
CA GLY A 117 33.75 39.54 2.70
C GLY A 117 32.95 38.30 3.09
N ARG A 118 31.86 38.52 3.84
CA ARG A 118 30.96 37.45 4.28
C ARG A 118 29.87 37.21 3.25
N MET A 119 29.59 35.93 2.99
CA MET A 119 28.50 35.49 2.12
C MET A 119 27.17 35.54 2.88
N PRO A 120 26.02 35.73 2.22
CA PRO A 120 24.73 35.50 2.84
C PRO A 120 24.61 34.07 3.36
N SER A 121 24.00 33.92 4.53
CA SER A 121 23.78 32.61 5.16
C SER A 121 22.79 31.75 4.37
N SER A 122 22.78 30.45 4.65
CA SER A 122 21.88 29.48 4.02
C SER A 122 20.40 29.81 4.23
N ILE A 123 20.05 30.32 5.43
CA ILE A 123 18.70 30.81 5.74
C ILE A 123 18.31 31.95 4.80
N ARG A 124 19.14 32.99 4.67
CA ARG A 124 18.85 34.13 3.81
C ARG A 124 18.83 33.72 2.34
N TRP A 125 19.75 32.85 1.92
CA TRP A 125 19.84 32.33 0.57
C TRP A 125 18.61 31.56 0.13
N SER A 126 18.03 30.76 1.04
CA SER A 126 16.80 30.00 0.76
C SER A 126 15.59 30.90 0.49
N GLN A 127 15.63 32.17 0.88
CA GLN A 127 14.54 33.14 0.74
C GLN A 127 14.86 34.27 -0.25
N ASP A 128 16.06 34.28 -0.81
CA ASP A 128 16.55 35.35 -1.68
C ASP A 128 15.74 35.39 -3.00
N PRO A 129 14.99 36.47 -3.29
CA PRO A 129 14.22 36.55 -4.52
C PRO A 129 15.09 36.62 -5.78
N GLU A 130 16.39 36.93 -5.65
CA GLU A 130 17.32 37.00 -6.78
C GLU A 130 17.78 35.61 -7.27
N GLN A 131 17.53 34.54 -6.51
CA GLN A 131 17.91 33.18 -6.91
C GLN A 131 16.69 32.34 -7.35
N PRO A 132 16.81 31.56 -8.44
CA PRO A 132 15.67 30.97 -9.14
C PRO A 132 14.98 29.79 -8.42
N TRP A 133 15.50 29.39 -7.26
CA TRP A 133 15.05 28.23 -6.48
C TRP A 133 14.79 28.60 -5.01
N SER A 134 14.59 29.88 -4.70
CA SER A 134 14.20 30.32 -3.37
C SER A 134 12.77 29.92 -3.05
N TRP A 135 12.41 29.95 -1.77
CA TRP A 135 11.06 29.61 -1.32
C TRP A 135 9.97 30.38 -2.08
N PRO A 136 10.06 31.71 -2.28
CA PRO A 136 9.09 32.44 -3.10
C PRO A 136 9.05 31.96 -4.57
N ALA A 137 10.21 31.68 -5.17
CA ALA A 137 10.27 31.18 -6.55
C ALA A 137 9.61 29.79 -6.70
N VAL A 138 9.84 28.91 -5.73
CA VAL A 138 9.24 27.57 -5.68
C VAL A 138 7.74 27.64 -5.41
N ARG A 139 7.27 28.59 -4.59
CA ARG A 139 5.84 28.89 -4.42
C ARG A 139 5.19 29.36 -5.71
N GLU A 140 5.87 30.21 -6.49
CA GLU A 140 5.36 30.65 -7.79
C GLU A 140 5.32 29.49 -8.80
N ASP A 141 6.35 28.65 -8.86
CA ASP A 141 6.34 27.44 -9.69
C ASP A 141 5.18 26.50 -9.28
N TYR A 142 4.88 26.36 -7.99
CA TYR A 142 3.73 25.56 -7.51
C TYR A 142 2.39 26.19 -7.89
N HIS A 143 2.25 27.51 -7.73
CA HIS A 143 1.07 28.25 -8.18
C HIS A 143 0.87 28.07 -9.70
N ARG A 144 1.93 28.16 -10.49
CA ARG A 144 1.88 27.92 -11.94
C ARG A 144 1.53 26.47 -12.28
N ALA A 145 2.03 25.49 -11.52
CA ALA A 145 1.64 24.09 -11.65
C ALA A 145 0.13 23.90 -11.44
N LEU A 146 -0.48 24.73 -10.59
CA LEU A 146 -1.91 24.74 -10.30
C LEU A 146 -2.76 25.65 -11.21
N THR A 147 -2.17 26.53 -12.01
CA THR A 147 -2.98 27.56 -12.72
C THR A 147 -2.66 27.75 -14.20
N ALA A 148 -1.51 27.27 -14.69
CA ALA A 148 -1.10 27.52 -16.07
C ALA A 148 -2.10 26.92 -17.08
N GLY A 149 -2.36 27.68 -18.15
CA GLY A 149 -3.40 27.37 -19.12
C GLY A 149 -3.18 26.06 -19.88
N THR A 150 -1.93 25.64 -20.12
CA THR A 150 -1.63 24.40 -20.84
C THR A 150 -1.10 23.32 -19.91
N GLU A 151 -1.41 22.05 -20.21
CA GLU A 151 -0.90 20.91 -19.43
C GLU A 151 0.62 20.87 -19.42
N ALA A 152 1.27 21.07 -20.57
CA ALA A 152 2.72 21.10 -20.67
C ALA A 152 3.35 22.15 -19.73
N ALA A 153 2.81 23.38 -19.69
CA ALA A 153 3.31 24.41 -18.81
C ALA A 153 3.12 24.06 -17.32
N ARG A 154 2.00 23.41 -16.96
CA ARG A 154 1.77 22.93 -15.59
C ARG A 154 2.72 21.81 -15.20
N ARG A 155 2.98 20.85 -16.11
CA ARG A 155 3.91 19.74 -15.86
C ARG A 155 5.34 20.23 -15.66
N THR A 156 5.81 21.17 -16.47
CA THR A 156 7.12 21.80 -16.27
C THR A 156 7.19 22.58 -14.96
N ALA A 157 6.15 23.34 -14.62
CA ALA A 157 6.09 24.06 -13.34
C ALA A 157 6.06 23.09 -12.14
N LEU A 158 5.39 21.95 -12.26
CA LEU A 158 5.38 20.89 -11.24
C LEU A 158 6.77 20.25 -11.08
N ALA A 159 7.45 19.94 -12.19
CA ALA A 159 8.83 19.45 -12.16
C ALA A 159 9.77 20.46 -11.49
N ARG A 160 9.64 21.75 -11.82
CA ARG A 160 10.40 22.84 -11.20
C ARG A 160 10.09 22.99 -9.71
N THR A 161 8.83 22.85 -9.30
CA THR A 161 8.43 22.86 -7.89
C THR A 161 9.19 21.79 -7.11
N PHE A 162 9.14 20.54 -7.56
CA PHE A 162 9.75 19.42 -6.84
C PHE A 162 11.28 19.45 -6.89
N ARG A 163 11.87 19.93 -7.99
CA ARG A 163 13.29 20.23 -8.04
C ARG A 163 13.68 21.33 -7.04
N GLY A 164 12.93 22.42 -7.00
CA GLY A 164 13.16 23.52 -6.07
C GLY A 164 13.01 23.10 -4.61
N LEU A 165 12.05 22.23 -4.29
CA LEU A 165 11.93 21.64 -2.95
C LEU A 165 13.18 20.86 -2.55
N GLY A 166 13.79 20.11 -3.47
CA GLY A 166 15.09 19.47 -3.23
C GLY A 166 16.20 20.48 -2.90
N GLN A 167 16.21 21.62 -3.58
CA GLN A 167 17.18 22.70 -3.36
C GLN A 167 16.95 23.44 -2.03
N LEU A 168 15.72 23.48 -1.53
CA LEU A 168 15.39 24.06 -0.23
C LEU A 168 15.64 23.09 0.93
N VAL A 169 15.50 21.79 0.69
CA VAL A 169 15.84 20.72 1.65
C VAL A 169 17.35 20.61 1.86
N HIS A 170 18.15 20.80 0.80
CA HIS A 170 19.61 20.67 0.87
C HIS A 170 20.26 21.54 1.96
N PRO A 171 20.01 22.87 2.04
CA PRO A 171 20.52 23.71 3.12
C PRO A 171 20.15 23.25 4.54
N VAL A 172 19.00 22.60 4.73
CA VAL A 172 18.64 22.02 6.05
C VAL A 172 19.58 20.86 6.39
N GLN A 173 19.91 20.03 5.40
CA GLN A 173 20.81 18.89 5.58
C GLN A 173 22.24 19.37 5.86
N ASP A 174 22.68 20.47 5.25
CA ASP A 174 23.97 21.09 5.52
C ASP A 174 24.10 21.53 6.98
N LEU A 175 23.01 22.01 7.61
CA LEU A 175 23.03 22.36 9.03
C LEU A 175 23.17 21.15 9.96
N ALA A 176 23.07 19.93 9.44
CA ALA A 176 23.48 18.71 10.15
C ALA A 176 24.96 18.36 9.95
N SER A 177 25.75 19.25 9.32
CA SER A 177 27.21 19.21 9.29
C SER A 177 27.79 20.24 10.27
N PRO A 178 28.64 19.84 11.23
CA PRO A 178 29.24 20.76 12.18
C PRO A 178 30.00 21.92 11.51
N ALA A 179 30.66 21.65 10.38
CA ALA A 179 31.44 22.65 9.67
C ALA A 179 30.57 23.80 9.11
N HIS A 180 29.38 23.47 8.58
CA HIS A 180 28.45 24.43 7.99
C HIS A 180 27.80 25.35 9.02
N THR A 181 27.75 24.91 10.29
CA THR A 181 27.24 25.73 11.39
C THR A 181 28.33 26.50 12.14
N ARG A 182 29.60 26.28 11.78
CA ARG A 182 30.77 26.81 12.50
C ARG A 182 31.73 27.60 11.59
N ASP A 183 31.22 28.09 10.46
CA ASP A 183 31.97 28.95 9.53
C ASP A 183 33.32 28.30 9.13
N ASP A 184 33.30 26.98 8.90
CA ASP A 184 34.51 26.14 8.78
C ASP A 184 34.62 25.49 7.38
N PRO A 185 35.12 26.22 6.37
CA PRO A 185 35.24 25.69 5.02
C PRO A 185 36.35 24.64 4.93
N HIS A 186 36.10 23.53 4.23
CA HIS A 186 37.03 22.40 4.24
C HIS A 186 37.08 21.69 2.87
N VAL A 187 38.28 21.24 2.49
CA VAL A 187 38.53 20.48 1.23
C VAL A 187 39.13 19.09 1.50
N GLY A 188 39.64 18.85 2.71
CA GLY A 188 40.22 17.57 3.14
C GLY A 188 39.15 16.54 3.54
N TYR A 189 39.59 15.38 4.05
CA TYR A 189 38.69 14.38 4.62
C TYR A 189 38.01 14.93 5.88
N ASN A 190 36.70 14.76 5.99
CA ASN A 190 35.83 15.37 7.00
C ASN A 190 34.69 14.41 7.37
N TYR A 191 33.78 14.88 8.24
CA TYR A 191 32.55 14.19 8.61
C TYR A 191 31.71 13.71 7.40
N GLU A 192 31.55 14.54 6.39
CA GLU A 192 30.67 14.27 5.24
C GLU A 192 31.23 13.18 4.32
N LYS A 193 32.54 13.20 4.07
CA LYS A 193 33.25 12.15 3.31
C LYS A 193 33.21 10.82 4.05
N PHE A 194 33.29 10.84 5.38
CA PHE A 194 33.06 9.65 6.19
C PHE A 194 31.65 9.09 6.00
N VAL A 195 30.62 9.94 6.09
CA VAL A 195 29.23 9.49 5.86
C VAL A 195 29.05 8.93 4.45
N ALA A 196 29.66 9.56 3.44
CA ALA A 196 29.61 9.09 2.06
C ALA A 196 30.34 7.75 1.85
N ASP A 197 31.48 7.55 2.51
CA ASP A 197 32.19 6.27 2.51
C ASP A 197 31.35 5.17 3.16
N GLU A 198 30.71 5.45 4.28
CA GLU A 198 29.80 4.51 4.96
C GLU A 198 28.52 4.24 4.16
N GLN A 199 28.05 5.21 3.37
CA GLN A 199 26.96 5.01 2.41
C GLN A 199 27.36 4.06 1.27
N ARG A 200 28.60 4.17 0.78
CA ARG A 200 29.14 3.30 -0.29
C ARG A 200 29.62 1.93 0.23
N GLY A 201 29.94 1.86 1.51
CA GLY A 201 30.49 0.68 2.17
C GLY A 201 29.45 -0.39 2.48
N THR A 202 29.94 -1.53 2.97
CA THR A 202 29.11 -2.71 3.34
C THR A 202 28.88 -2.84 4.84
N SER A 203 29.33 -1.87 5.65
CA SER A 203 29.20 -1.87 7.13
C SER A 203 27.74 -1.83 7.61
N GLY A 204 26.82 -1.40 6.74
CA GLY A 204 25.44 -1.11 7.06
C GLY A 204 25.24 0.09 7.98
N ALA A 205 26.29 0.85 8.34
CA ALA A 205 26.20 1.97 9.28
C ALA A 205 25.25 3.06 8.80
N TYR A 206 25.42 3.48 7.54
CA TYR A 206 24.52 4.45 6.90
C TYR A 206 23.06 4.01 6.97
N ALA A 207 22.77 2.76 6.57
CA ALA A 207 21.43 2.20 6.60
C ALA A 207 20.83 2.21 8.02
N ARG A 208 21.65 1.92 9.05
CA ARG A 208 21.22 2.01 10.47
C ARG A 208 20.88 3.44 10.87
N TRP A 209 21.70 4.43 10.52
CA TRP A 209 21.44 5.82 10.90
C TRP A 209 20.20 6.37 10.21
N VAL A 210 20.05 6.18 8.90
CA VAL A 210 18.87 6.70 8.18
C VAL A 210 17.59 5.94 8.52
N SER A 211 17.68 4.70 9.02
CA SER A 211 16.52 3.90 9.46
C SER A 211 16.27 3.93 10.97
N ALA A 212 17.10 4.64 11.73
CA ALA A 212 16.92 4.77 13.17
C ALA A 212 15.57 5.41 13.49
N ALA A 213 15.02 5.07 14.67
CA ALA A 213 13.83 5.76 15.17
C ALA A 213 14.09 7.27 15.14
N PRO A 214 13.19 8.06 14.52
CA PRO A 214 13.44 9.48 14.37
C PRO A 214 13.56 10.11 15.77
N PRO A 215 14.51 11.04 15.97
CA PRO A 215 14.49 11.87 17.16
C PRO A 215 13.15 12.61 17.20
N THR A 216 12.76 13.10 18.38
CA THR A 216 11.56 13.93 18.54
C THR A 216 11.51 14.96 17.40
N PRO A 217 10.42 15.00 16.61
CA PRO A 217 10.27 16.00 15.56
C PRO A 217 10.44 17.41 16.11
N PRO A 218 10.94 18.36 15.29
CA PRO A 218 10.98 19.75 15.72
C PRO A 218 9.57 20.19 16.12
N ASP A 219 9.46 20.81 17.29
CA ASP A 219 8.18 21.28 17.81
C ASP A 219 7.55 22.28 16.84
N GLY A 220 6.34 21.99 16.34
CA GLY A 220 5.63 22.81 15.36
C GLY A 220 5.46 24.29 15.77
N ALA A 221 5.63 24.62 17.05
CA ALA A 221 5.70 25.99 17.53
C ALA A 221 6.79 26.85 16.83
N TRP A 222 7.82 26.25 16.20
CA TRP A 222 8.83 26.97 15.41
C TRP A 222 8.20 27.87 14.34
N ALA A 223 7.11 27.43 13.70
CA ALA A 223 6.42 28.19 12.64
C ALA A 223 5.73 29.45 13.18
N THR A 224 5.54 29.52 14.50
CA THR A 224 4.91 30.64 15.21
C THR A 224 5.90 31.44 16.06
N LEU A 225 7.21 31.27 15.85
CA LEU A 225 8.24 32.17 16.39
C LEU A 225 8.33 33.46 15.57
N ALA A 226 8.75 34.55 16.22
CA ALA A 226 8.84 35.85 15.57
C ALA A 226 9.83 35.81 14.40
N PRO A 227 9.47 36.34 13.21
CA PRO A 227 10.37 36.31 12.06
C PRO A 227 11.58 37.24 12.27
N ASP A 228 12.72 36.89 11.67
CA ASP A 228 13.84 37.82 11.53
C ASP A 228 13.61 38.72 10.28
N PRO A 229 13.86 40.04 10.36
CA PRO A 229 13.64 40.94 9.22
C PRO A 229 14.44 40.59 7.95
N LEU A 230 15.59 39.92 8.07
CA LEU A 230 16.44 39.54 6.94
C LEU A 230 16.03 38.23 6.27
N ALA A 231 15.17 37.44 6.92
CA ALA A 231 14.64 36.17 6.45
C ALA A 231 13.25 35.94 7.05
N PRO A 232 12.24 36.69 6.56
CA PRO A 232 10.95 36.84 7.23
C PRO A 232 10.04 35.61 7.14
N LEU A 233 10.37 34.62 6.31
CA LEU A 233 9.55 33.41 6.18
C LEU A 233 9.73 32.49 7.40
N PRO A 234 8.65 31.87 7.91
CA PRO A 234 8.68 31.03 9.10
C PRO A 234 9.69 29.89 9.03
N LEU A 235 9.96 29.36 7.82
CA LEU A 235 10.93 28.28 7.61
C LEU A 235 12.30 28.59 8.22
N ALA A 236 12.69 29.86 8.34
CA ALA A 236 13.95 30.26 8.96
C ALA A 236 14.09 29.70 10.39
N ARG A 237 12.96 29.58 11.11
CA ARG A 237 12.90 29.10 12.49
C ARG A 237 13.04 27.59 12.63
N LEU A 238 12.98 26.86 11.52
CA LEU A 238 13.39 25.46 11.46
C LEU A 238 14.93 25.32 11.47
N PHE A 239 15.63 26.33 10.97
CA PHE A 239 17.09 26.38 10.86
C PHE A 239 17.69 26.94 12.16
N ASP A 240 17.18 28.10 12.60
CA ASP A 240 17.63 28.83 13.79
C ASP A 240 16.44 29.53 14.51
N THR A 241 16.21 29.16 15.76
CA THR A 241 15.16 29.69 16.63
C THR A 241 15.59 30.92 17.45
N ASP A 242 16.84 31.39 17.31
CA ASP A 242 17.50 32.43 18.13
C ASP A 242 17.55 32.12 19.64
N ARG A 243 17.41 30.85 20.02
CA ARG A 243 17.42 30.44 21.44
C ARG A 243 18.84 30.21 21.95
N TYR A 244 19.76 29.81 21.08
CA TYR A 244 21.16 29.58 21.37
C TYR A 244 22.06 30.56 20.61
N THR A 245 22.60 31.52 21.35
CA THR A 245 23.53 32.56 20.84
C THR A 245 24.96 32.32 21.32
N GLY A 246 25.35 31.05 21.53
CA GLY A 246 26.61 30.69 22.18
C GLY A 246 26.53 30.57 23.71
N HIS A 247 25.35 30.70 24.30
CA HIS A 247 25.14 30.60 25.74
C HIS A 247 24.11 29.51 26.05
N ALA A 248 24.19 28.92 27.26
CA ALA A 248 23.22 27.93 27.75
C ALA A 248 22.98 26.73 26.79
N ALA A 249 24.05 26.00 26.43
CA ALA A 249 23.97 24.86 25.49
C ALA A 249 22.93 23.79 25.83
N ALA A 250 22.45 23.70 27.08
CA ALA A 250 21.35 22.81 27.47
C ALA A 250 20.03 23.10 26.74
N LEU A 251 19.78 24.33 26.28
CA LEU A 251 18.61 24.66 25.46
C LEU A 251 18.58 23.90 24.14
N THR A 252 19.75 23.49 23.64
CA THR A 252 19.85 22.92 22.30
C THR A 252 19.29 21.51 22.16
N ILE A 253 18.94 20.85 23.27
CA ILE A 253 18.29 19.54 23.27
C ILE A 253 16.79 19.60 23.55
N GLU A 254 16.24 20.82 23.71
CA GLU A 254 14.79 21.02 23.83
C GLU A 254 14.09 20.80 22.47
N PRO A 255 12.81 20.38 22.45
CA PRO A 255 12.09 20.14 21.19
C PRO A 255 11.97 21.36 20.26
N LEU A 256 11.91 22.57 20.83
CA LEU A 256 11.81 23.83 20.11
C LEU A 256 13.21 24.43 19.92
N ILE A 257 14.00 23.83 19.04
CA ILE A 257 15.35 24.30 18.66
C ILE A 257 15.58 24.21 17.16
N GLY A 258 16.36 25.12 16.59
CA GLY A 258 16.83 25.04 15.21
C GLY A 258 17.94 24.00 15.04
N LEU A 259 18.03 23.42 13.85
CA LEU A 259 19.07 22.42 13.56
C LEU A 259 20.48 23.02 13.62
N ALA A 260 20.66 24.27 13.20
CA ALA A 260 21.96 24.95 13.26
C ALA A 260 22.45 25.08 14.70
N GLU A 261 21.56 25.47 15.60
CA GLU A 261 21.84 25.65 17.03
C GLU A 261 22.23 24.33 17.71
N TYR A 262 21.46 23.27 17.45
CA TYR A 262 21.78 21.93 17.93
C TYR A 262 23.15 21.47 17.44
N THR A 263 23.42 21.57 16.15
CA THR A 263 24.68 21.10 15.58
C THR A 263 25.87 21.93 16.09
N ASN A 264 25.75 23.26 16.10
CA ASN A 264 26.81 24.18 16.53
C ASN A 264 27.22 23.94 17.99
N ALA A 265 26.27 23.84 18.91
CA ALA A 265 26.57 23.69 20.34
C ALA A 265 27.12 22.30 20.70
N ASN A 266 26.83 21.28 19.88
CA ASN A 266 27.05 19.90 20.24
C ASN A 266 28.29 19.25 19.63
N PHE A 267 28.74 19.70 18.47
CA PHE A 267 29.76 18.98 17.72
C PHE A 267 30.95 19.88 17.37
N PHE A 268 32.12 19.27 17.19
CA PHE A 268 33.27 19.96 16.62
C PHE A 268 33.26 19.84 15.10
N SER A 269 33.92 20.80 14.46
CA SER A 269 34.40 20.70 13.08
C SER A 269 35.93 20.72 13.07
N GLU A 270 36.53 20.49 11.91
CA GLU A 270 37.95 20.15 11.76
C GLU A 270 38.89 21.24 12.27
N ASP A 271 38.60 22.51 11.96
CA ASP A 271 39.45 23.62 12.39
C ASP A 271 38.85 24.39 13.59
N ARG A 272 37.64 24.02 14.05
CA ARG A 272 36.94 24.70 15.15
C ARG A 272 36.70 23.79 16.35
N ARG A 273 37.79 23.27 16.92
CA ARG A 273 37.82 22.45 18.15
C ARG A 273 37.98 23.32 19.40
N PHE A 274 38.47 22.76 20.52
CA PHE A 274 38.69 23.51 21.77
C PHE A 274 39.50 24.79 21.51
N PRO A 275 39.04 25.97 21.98
CA PRO A 275 39.76 27.22 21.76
C PRO A 275 41.15 27.16 22.43
N PRO A 276 42.24 27.57 21.74
CA PRO A 276 43.61 27.54 22.28
C PRO A 276 43.91 28.61 23.36
N GLY A 277 42.88 29.12 24.04
CA GLY A 277 42.96 30.19 25.03
C GLY A 277 42.34 31.51 24.54
N PRO A 278 41.96 32.44 25.45
CA PRO A 278 41.46 33.76 25.10
C PRO A 278 42.59 34.69 24.59
N PRO A 279 42.33 35.61 23.63
CA PRO A 279 41.06 35.87 22.95
C PRO A 279 41.14 35.43 21.48
N ALA A 280 40.76 34.19 21.18
CA ALA A 280 40.32 33.86 19.82
C ALA A 280 38.79 34.01 19.77
N PRO A 281 38.21 34.65 18.72
CA PRO A 281 36.76 34.63 18.50
C PRO A 281 36.37 33.18 18.19
N GLY A 282 35.91 32.45 19.20
CA GLY A 282 35.72 31.01 19.15
C GLY A 282 34.36 30.57 19.65
N TYR A 283 33.96 29.38 19.24
CA TYR A 283 32.72 28.76 19.71
C TYR A 283 32.87 28.32 21.17
N PRO A 284 32.00 28.79 22.08
CA PRO A 284 32.11 28.50 23.51
C PRO A 284 31.77 27.04 23.84
N PHE A 285 30.97 26.38 23.00
CA PHE A 285 30.61 24.97 23.14
C PHE A 285 30.95 24.17 21.86
N PRO A 286 31.23 22.87 21.99
CA PRO A 286 31.50 22.16 23.24
C PRO A 286 32.77 22.65 23.97
N ALA A 287 32.69 22.84 25.29
CA ALA A 287 33.79 23.36 26.08
C ALA A 287 34.67 22.23 26.62
N ARG A 288 35.93 22.54 26.99
CA ARG A 288 36.84 21.58 27.63
C ARG A 288 36.27 21.02 28.94
N THR A 289 35.44 21.81 29.59
CA THR A 289 34.71 21.46 30.81
C THR A 289 33.53 20.52 30.56
N SER A 290 33.04 20.42 29.32
CA SER A 290 31.87 19.61 28.93
C SER A 290 32.19 18.13 28.70
N VAL A 291 33.47 17.74 28.80
CA VAL A 291 33.96 16.41 28.49
C VAL A 291 34.69 15.77 29.67
N ASP A 292 34.66 14.45 29.74
CA ASP A 292 35.62 13.64 30.48
C ASP A 292 36.52 12.84 29.52
N VAL A 293 37.52 12.15 30.06
CA VAL A 293 38.39 11.27 29.26
C VAL A 293 38.01 9.82 29.57
N ALA A 294 37.74 9.04 28.52
CA ALA A 294 37.39 7.63 28.64
C ALA A 294 38.16 6.77 27.62
N ASP A 295 38.48 5.54 28.03
CA ASP A 295 39.12 4.53 27.18
C ASP A 295 38.07 3.73 26.40
N TYR A 296 38.31 3.55 25.10
CA TYR A 296 37.50 2.73 24.22
C TYR A 296 38.38 1.71 23.50
N ALA A 297 37.90 0.48 23.40
CA ALA A 297 38.58 -0.56 22.63
C ALA A 297 38.39 -0.28 21.12
N VAL A 298 39.50 -0.15 20.40
CA VAL A 298 39.54 0.05 18.94
C VAL A 298 40.26 -1.13 18.31
N THR A 299 39.70 -1.66 17.22
CA THR A 299 40.33 -2.70 16.42
C THR A 299 41.14 -2.05 15.29
N LEU A 300 42.43 -2.32 15.25
CA LEU A 300 43.33 -1.85 14.20
C LEU A 300 43.16 -2.69 12.93
N ALA A 301 43.68 -2.21 11.80
CA ALA A 301 43.60 -2.89 10.50
C ALA A 301 44.21 -4.32 10.51
N ASN A 302 45.16 -4.59 11.39
CA ASN A 302 45.77 -5.91 11.58
C ASN A 302 44.98 -6.82 12.55
N GLY A 303 43.78 -6.42 12.98
CA GLY A 303 42.93 -7.15 13.91
C GLY A 303 43.28 -6.98 15.39
N ALA A 304 44.36 -6.28 15.73
CA ALA A 304 44.74 -6.04 17.12
C ALA A 304 43.75 -5.10 17.82
N ARG A 305 43.37 -5.40 19.06
CA ARG A 305 42.53 -4.53 19.89
C ARG A 305 43.41 -3.69 20.82
N VAL A 306 43.28 -2.37 20.73
CA VAL A 306 44.01 -1.40 21.57
C VAL A 306 43.03 -0.49 22.31
N GLN A 307 43.43 0.03 23.47
CA GLN A 307 42.66 1.07 24.17
C GLN A 307 43.06 2.44 23.61
N ARG A 308 42.06 3.20 23.19
CA ARG A 308 42.23 4.58 22.71
C ARG A 308 41.42 5.52 23.56
N ARG A 309 42.04 6.61 24.00
CA ARG A 309 41.37 7.64 24.80
C ARG A 309 40.61 8.62 23.92
N TYR A 310 39.38 8.90 24.32
CA TYR A 310 38.51 9.89 23.73
C TYR A 310 38.08 10.90 24.78
N TYR A 311 37.88 12.14 24.35
CA TYR A 311 37.03 13.08 25.08
C TYR A 311 35.59 12.63 24.88
N ARG A 312 34.94 12.16 25.93
CA ARG A 312 33.52 11.81 25.90
C ARG A 312 32.70 12.99 26.41
N LYS A 313 31.66 13.38 25.68
CA LYS A 313 30.80 14.48 26.07
C LYS A 313 29.83 14.04 27.18
N VAL A 314 29.84 14.76 28.30
CA VAL A 314 29.09 14.37 29.51
C VAL A 314 28.15 15.45 30.04
N ARG A 315 28.22 16.68 29.51
CA ARG A 315 27.29 17.78 29.84
C ARG A 315 27.29 18.85 28.75
N ASP A 316 26.49 19.90 28.97
CA ASP A 316 26.31 21.07 28.11
C ASP A 316 25.79 20.70 26.70
N GLY A 317 24.49 20.44 26.62
CA GLY A 317 23.79 19.96 25.41
C GLY A 317 23.63 18.44 25.39
N ASP A 318 23.72 17.83 24.21
CA ASP A 318 23.68 16.38 24.00
C ASP A 318 24.94 15.72 24.58
N THR A 319 24.82 14.48 25.07
CA THR A 319 25.86 13.78 25.83
C THR A 319 25.92 12.29 25.51
N GLY A 320 26.92 11.59 26.08
CA GLY A 320 27.04 10.13 25.98
C GLY A 320 27.72 9.63 24.70
N TYR A 321 28.61 10.43 24.11
CA TYR A 321 29.35 10.05 22.89
C TYR A 321 30.79 10.55 22.86
N ARG A 322 31.60 9.99 21.97
CA ARG A 322 32.97 10.39 21.68
C ARG A 322 32.93 11.71 20.91
N LEU A 323 33.46 12.77 21.52
CA LEU A 323 33.48 14.10 20.91
C LEU A 323 34.73 14.32 20.06
N ALA A 324 35.89 13.86 20.52
CA ALA A 324 37.16 13.92 19.81
C ALA A 324 38.14 12.92 20.45
N THR A 325 39.19 12.54 19.75
CA THR A 325 40.26 11.72 20.33
C THR A 325 41.08 12.51 21.36
N VAL A 326 41.76 11.86 22.29
CA VAL A 326 42.79 12.54 23.09
C VAL A 326 44.10 12.48 22.29
N GLY A 327 44.73 13.64 22.08
CA GLY A 327 45.98 13.74 21.32
C GLY A 327 47.07 12.81 21.88
N PHE A 328 47.70 12.03 20.99
CA PHE A 328 48.66 10.97 21.37
C PHE A 328 49.86 11.51 22.18
N LEU A 329 50.33 12.72 21.86
CA LEU A 329 51.46 13.36 22.55
C LEU A 329 51.04 14.20 23.77
N ARG A 330 49.75 14.27 24.11
CA ARG A 330 49.27 15.16 25.17
C ARG A 330 49.89 14.83 26.53
N ASP A 331 49.88 13.57 26.92
CA ASP A 331 50.41 13.15 28.22
C ASP A 331 51.92 13.33 28.30
N TYR A 332 52.62 13.08 27.18
CA TYR A 332 54.04 13.36 27.06
C TYR A 332 54.33 14.85 27.24
N ALA A 333 53.55 15.72 26.58
CA ALA A 333 53.70 17.17 26.69
C ALA A 333 53.42 17.69 28.11
N LEU A 334 52.39 17.14 28.78
CA LEU A 334 52.07 17.46 30.18
C LEU A 334 53.17 16.98 31.14
N ALA A 335 53.63 15.74 30.99
CA ALA A 335 54.65 15.14 31.86
C ALA A 335 55.99 15.90 31.77
N HIS A 336 56.33 16.42 30.59
CA HIS A 336 57.58 17.14 30.35
C HIS A 336 57.44 18.67 30.41
N ARG A 337 56.28 19.21 30.83
CA ARG A 337 56.00 20.66 30.89
C ARG A 337 56.36 21.39 29.60
N LEU A 338 56.14 20.72 28.46
CA LEU A 338 56.37 21.34 27.15
C LEU A 338 55.39 22.50 26.96
N ASP A 339 55.82 23.51 26.21
CA ASP A 339 54.95 24.63 25.84
C ASP A 339 53.77 24.10 25.02
N LEU A 340 52.62 23.98 25.68
CA LEU A 340 51.40 23.43 25.09
C LEU A 340 50.79 24.36 24.03
N THR A 341 51.33 25.57 23.84
CA THR A 341 50.91 26.46 22.75
C THR A 341 51.60 26.13 21.42
N ARG A 342 52.65 25.28 21.44
CA ARG A 342 53.47 24.93 20.26
C ARG A 342 53.19 23.55 19.67
N VAL A 343 52.31 22.76 20.31
CA VAL A 343 51.95 21.41 19.87
C VAL A 343 50.44 21.38 19.69
N ASP A 344 49.95 20.89 18.54
CA ASP A 344 48.52 20.74 18.34
C ASP A 344 47.99 19.65 19.29
N HIS A 345 47.31 20.10 20.35
CA HIS A 345 46.68 19.24 21.36
C HIS A 345 45.20 18.98 21.08
N THR A 346 44.69 19.48 19.95
CA THR A 346 43.31 19.25 19.58
C THR A 346 43.16 17.80 19.15
N GLY A 347 42.15 17.13 19.72
CA GLY A 347 41.82 15.76 19.36
C GLY A 347 41.50 15.66 17.87
N ALA A 348 41.99 14.63 17.18
CA ALA A 348 41.50 14.29 15.86
C ALA A 348 40.04 13.81 15.93
N LEU A 349 39.24 14.13 14.92
CA LEU A 349 37.91 13.56 14.70
C LEU A 349 38.10 12.34 13.78
N ASP A 350 38.22 11.15 14.35
CA ASP A 350 38.39 9.92 13.58
C ASP A 350 37.03 9.28 13.25
N GLY A 351 37.02 8.19 12.47
CA GLY A 351 35.77 7.53 12.05
C GLY A 351 34.89 7.07 13.21
N ALA A 352 35.46 6.78 14.39
CA ALA A 352 34.70 6.47 15.59
C ALA A 352 33.94 7.69 16.15
N VAL A 353 34.55 8.87 16.07
CA VAL A 353 33.88 10.13 16.42
C VAL A 353 32.79 10.44 15.39
N TYR A 354 33.07 10.31 14.09
CA TYR A 354 32.09 10.59 13.06
C TYR A 354 30.91 9.60 13.05
N ASP A 355 31.11 8.34 13.40
CA ASP A 355 30.04 7.35 13.62
C ASP A 355 29.06 7.82 14.71
N ASP A 356 29.59 8.32 15.83
CA ASP A 356 28.78 8.88 16.92
C ASP A 356 28.03 10.16 16.53
N TYR A 357 28.64 10.98 15.65
CA TYR A 357 28.04 12.20 15.11
C TYR A 357 26.90 11.84 14.14
N ALA A 358 27.16 10.95 13.18
CA ALA A 358 26.21 10.53 12.16
C ALA A 358 24.96 9.88 12.78
N ALA A 359 25.13 9.08 13.85
CA ALA A 359 24.04 8.50 14.61
C ALA A 359 23.08 9.52 15.23
N ARG A 360 23.52 10.79 15.41
CA ARG A 360 22.72 11.89 15.97
C ARG A 360 22.23 12.87 14.91
N LEU A 361 23.08 13.18 13.93
CA LEU A 361 22.87 14.24 12.97
C LEU A 361 22.04 13.78 11.77
N LEU A 362 22.25 12.58 11.22
CA LEU A 362 21.48 12.10 10.05
C LEU A 362 19.99 11.90 10.34
N PRO A 363 19.59 11.29 11.48
CA PRO A 363 18.17 11.22 11.82
C PRO A 363 17.52 12.61 11.94
N ARG A 364 18.23 13.61 12.49
CA ARG A 364 17.73 14.99 12.58
C ARG A 364 17.66 15.67 11.21
N ALA A 365 18.67 15.49 10.37
CA ALA A 365 18.65 15.99 8.99
C ALA A 365 17.40 15.52 8.25
N LEU A 366 17.03 14.23 8.39
CA LEU A 366 15.81 13.66 7.82
C LEU A 366 14.55 14.28 8.42
N THR A 367 14.45 14.36 9.75
CA THR A 367 13.24 14.85 10.43
C THR A 367 12.99 16.33 10.16
N TYR A 368 14.03 17.18 10.16
CA TYR A 368 13.90 18.60 9.80
C TYR A 368 13.60 18.78 8.31
N SER A 369 14.22 17.99 7.42
CA SER A 369 13.88 18.00 5.98
C SER A 369 12.40 17.61 5.76
N THR A 370 11.90 16.63 6.52
CA THR A 370 10.50 16.19 6.48
C THR A 370 9.58 17.32 6.92
N ALA A 371 9.90 18.01 8.03
CA ALA A 371 9.13 19.14 8.55
C ALA A 371 9.06 20.31 7.55
N LEU A 372 10.13 20.58 6.79
CA LEU A 372 10.12 21.59 5.73
C LEU A 372 9.12 21.24 4.62
N LEU A 373 9.13 19.98 4.17
CA LEU A 373 8.22 19.49 3.13
C LEU A 373 6.77 19.47 3.61
N ASP A 374 6.52 19.03 4.84
CA ASP A 374 5.19 19.08 5.47
C ASP A 374 4.68 20.52 5.57
N HIS A 375 5.54 21.46 5.98
CA HIS A 375 5.18 22.87 6.03
C HIS A 375 4.82 23.42 4.64
N PHE A 376 5.50 23.01 3.57
CA PHE A 376 5.16 23.47 2.22
C PHE A 376 3.74 23.05 1.81
N PHE A 377 3.32 21.83 2.14
CA PHE A 377 2.00 21.28 1.76
C PHE A 377 0.93 21.32 2.87
N ARG A 378 1.17 22.07 3.96
CA ARG A 378 0.28 22.10 5.15
C ARG A 378 -1.12 22.66 4.88
N GLY A 379 -1.25 23.54 3.89
CA GLY A 379 -2.54 24.18 3.58
C GLY A 379 -3.53 23.21 2.94
N ARG A 380 -4.81 23.33 3.30
CA ARG A 380 -5.90 22.51 2.76
C ARG A 380 -7.13 23.34 2.46
N LEU A 381 -7.83 22.98 1.38
CA LEU A 381 -9.13 23.53 0.99
C LEU A 381 -10.14 22.40 0.83
N GLU A 382 -11.36 22.63 1.29
CA GLU A 382 -12.49 21.72 1.09
C GLU A 382 -13.53 22.39 0.18
N LEU A 383 -14.16 21.60 -0.68
CA LEU A 383 -15.12 22.06 -1.67
C LEU A 383 -16.45 21.33 -1.49
N GLU A 384 -17.53 22.09 -1.34
CA GLU A 384 -18.87 21.58 -1.11
C GLU A 384 -19.87 22.28 -2.03
N PHE A 385 -20.73 21.52 -2.70
CA PHE A 385 -21.83 22.06 -3.49
C PHE A 385 -23.16 21.85 -2.81
N THR A 386 -23.99 22.88 -2.83
CA THR A 386 -25.39 22.83 -2.40
C THR A 386 -26.26 23.58 -3.40
N PRO A 387 -27.57 23.30 -3.51
CA PRO A 387 -28.49 24.15 -4.27
C PRO A 387 -28.38 25.60 -3.80
N ASP A 388 -28.35 26.56 -4.73
CA ASP A 388 -28.30 27.97 -4.35
C ASP A 388 -29.65 28.40 -3.74
N PRO A 389 -29.67 28.98 -2.52
CA PRO A 389 -30.91 29.32 -1.83
C PRO A 389 -31.64 30.50 -2.49
N THR A 390 -30.94 31.31 -3.29
CA THR A 390 -31.47 32.52 -3.95
C THR A 390 -31.86 32.29 -5.40
N ASP A 391 -31.14 31.42 -6.11
CA ASP A 391 -31.47 31.01 -7.48
C ASP A 391 -31.39 29.49 -7.62
N ARG A 392 -32.55 28.82 -7.55
CA ARG A 392 -32.63 27.35 -7.62
C ARG A 392 -32.18 26.74 -8.95
N THR A 393 -31.90 27.55 -9.97
CA THR A 393 -31.31 27.08 -11.24
C THR A 393 -29.77 27.01 -11.20
N ARG A 394 -29.17 27.56 -10.13
CA ARG A 394 -27.73 27.62 -9.90
C ARG A 394 -27.32 26.75 -8.71
N THR A 395 -26.02 26.53 -8.59
CA THR A 395 -25.42 25.79 -7.48
C THR A 395 -24.52 26.73 -6.68
N LEU A 396 -24.60 26.65 -5.36
CA LEU A 396 -23.71 27.35 -4.44
C LEU A 396 -22.50 26.46 -4.15
N LEU A 397 -21.33 26.90 -4.58
CA LEU A 397 -20.05 26.30 -4.22
C LEU A 397 -19.49 26.98 -2.98
N THR A 398 -19.36 26.23 -1.90
CA THR A 398 -18.70 26.66 -0.66
C THR A 398 -17.26 26.13 -0.66
N VAL A 399 -16.31 27.04 -0.50
CA VAL A 399 -14.90 26.73 -0.25
C VAL A 399 -14.62 26.95 1.23
N ARG A 400 -14.13 25.92 1.93
CA ARG A 400 -13.77 26.00 3.36
C ARG A 400 -12.26 25.92 3.56
N ASN A 401 -11.80 26.54 4.63
CA ASN A 401 -10.42 26.36 5.10
C ASN A 401 -10.29 25.00 5.79
N GLY A 402 -9.64 24.04 5.12
CA GLY A 402 -9.34 22.73 5.71
C GLY A 402 -8.01 22.70 6.47
N SER A 403 -7.26 23.80 6.48
CA SER A 403 -5.94 23.91 7.12
C SER A 403 -6.10 24.07 8.64
N ASP A 404 -5.04 23.75 9.39
CA ASP A 404 -4.99 23.99 10.85
C ASP A 404 -4.65 25.46 11.20
N GLU A 405 -4.31 26.26 10.18
CA GLU A 405 -4.00 27.69 10.30
C GLU A 405 -5.05 28.54 9.58
N PRO A 406 -5.29 29.79 10.02
CA PRO A 406 -6.19 30.70 9.35
C PRO A 406 -5.66 31.12 7.96
N LEU A 407 -6.57 31.25 6.99
CA LEU A 407 -6.30 31.97 5.75
C LEU A 407 -6.39 33.47 6.03
N GLY A 408 -5.37 34.24 5.66
CA GLY A 408 -5.27 35.65 6.03
C GLY A 408 -5.96 36.61 5.07
N VAL A 409 -6.17 37.82 5.58
CA VAL A 409 -6.74 38.98 4.86
C VAL A 409 -5.94 39.28 3.61
N GLY A 410 -6.64 39.64 2.53
CA GLY A 410 -6.04 39.94 1.22
C GLY A 410 -5.66 38.69 0.41
N GLY A 411 -5.73 37.49 0.99
CA GLY A 411 -5.57 36.25 0.26
C GLY A 411 -6.70 36.03 -0.75
N LYS A 412 -6.39 35.36 -1.86
CA LYS A 412 -7.31 35.16 -2.98
C LYS A 412 -7.64 33.68 -3.16
N VAL A 413 -8.93 33.35 -3.16
CA VAL A 413 -9.45 32.04 -3.55
C VAL A 413 -9.92 32.13 -5.00
N ALA A 414 -9.29 31.39 -5.90
CA ALA A 414 -9.62 31.34 -7.32
C ALA A 414 -10.03 29.93 -7.75
N LEU A 415 -11.03 29.86 -8.62
CA LEU A 415 -11.54 28.62 -9.21
C LEU A 415 -11.16 28.56 -10.68
N TYR A 416 -10.79 27.37 -11.13
CA TYR A 416 -10.46 27.05 -12.51
C TYR A 416 -11.16 25.77 -12.94
N THR A 417 -11.54 25.68 -14.20
CA THR A 417 -11.93 24.41 -14.83
C THR A 417 -10.79 23.87 -15.66
N THR A 418 -10.73 22.54 -15.77
CA THR A 418 -9.85 21.87 -16.73
C THR A 418 -10.69 21.25 -17.83
N ASP A 419 -10.40 21.62 -19.09
CA ASP A 419 -11.01 21.04 -20.27
C ASP A 419 -10.63 19.56 -20.42
N GLU A 420 -11.58 18.72 -20.81
CA GLU A 420 -11.38 17.27 -20.77
C GLU A 420 -10.42 16.78 -21.86
N VAL A 421 -10.44 17.40 -23.03
CA VAL A 421 -9.72 16.94 -24.22
C VAL A 421 -8.35 17.60 -24.32
N THR A 422 -8.32 18.92 -24.24
CA THR A 422 -7.10 19.71 -24.35
C THR A 422 -6.30 19.74 -23.05
N ARG A 423 -6.95 19.36 -21.92
CA ARG A 423 -6.42 19.55 -20.57
C ARG A 423 -6.05 21.01 -20.30
N GLY A 424 -6.68 21.94 -21.02
CA GLY A 424 -6.51 23.38 -20.84
C GLY A 424 -7.15 23.85 -19.54
N ARG A 425 -6.51 24.75 -18.79
CA ARG A 425 -7.04 25.30 -17.54
C ARG A 425 -7.52 26.74 -17.74
N THR A 426 -8.77 27.00 -17.39
CA THR A 426 -9.41 28.31 -17.59
C THR A 426 -9.93 28.85 -16.26
N PRO A 427 -9.65 30.13 -15.91
CA PRO A 427 -10.21 30.73 -14.70
C PRO A 427 -11.73 30.87 -14.81
N VAL A 428 -12.44 30.59 -13.72
CA VAL A 428 -13.90 30.70 -13.62
C VAL A 428 -14.28 31.96 -12.85
N ILE A 429 -13.89 32.02 -11.58
CA ILE A 429 -14.23 33.10 -10.66
C ILE A 429 -13.19 33.16 -9.53
N ALA A 430 -13.07 34.30 -8.86
CA ALA A 430 -12.22 34.43 -7.69
C ALA A 430 -12.85 35.38 -6.66
N ALA A 431 -12.47 35.21 -5.40
CA ALA A 431 -12.80 36.09 -4.29
C ALA A 431 -11.53 36.44 -3.51
N THR A 432 -11.48 37.64 -2.95
CA THR A 432 -10.44 38.08 -2.01
C THR A 432 -11.02 38.04 -0.60
N LEU A 433 -10.25 37.54 0.35
CA LEU A 433 -10.64 37.46 1.75
C LEU A 433 -10.54 38.85 2.39
N GLU A 434 -11.67 39.34 2.90
CA GLU A 434 -11.73 40.63 3.61
C GLU A 434 -11.34 40.49 5.09
N GLU A 435 -11.56 39.30 5.66
CA GLU A 435 -11.25 38.95 7.04
C GLU A 435 -10.44 37.65 7.10
N PRO A 436 -9.67 37.39 8.18
CA PRO A 436 -9.04 36.09 8.37
C PRO A 436 -10.10 34.98 8.48
N VAL A 437 -9.88 33.85 7.82
CA VAL A 437 -10.78 32.68 7.84
C VAL A 437 -10.18 31.60 8.73
N PRO A 438 -10.74 31.33 9.93
CA PRO A 438 -10.25 30.29 10.83
C PRO A 438 -10.29 28.89 10.21
N PRO A 439 -9.60 27.90 10.81
CA PRO A 439 -9.76 26.49 10.47
C PRO A 439 -11.23 26.05 10.46
N ARG A 440 -11.62 25.21 9.50
CA ARG A 440 -12.97 24.65 9.27
C ARG A 440 -14.07 25.66 8.89
N GLU A 441 -13.75 26.95 8.84
CA GLU A 441 -14.70 28.00 8.46
C GLU A 441 -14.80 28.20 6.94
N THR A 442 -15.85 28.90 6.53
CA THR A 442 -16.09 29.20 5.10
C THR A 442 -15.15 30.31 4.62
N ALA A 443 -14.35 30.01 3.61
CA ALA A 443 -13.45 30.96 2.96
C ALA A 443 -14.16 31.76 1.86
N ALA A 444 -14.96 31.10 1.03
CA ALA A 444 -15.70 31.75 -0.04
C ALA A 444 -16.97 31.00 -0.41
N ARG A 445 -17.96 31.73 -0.94
CA ARG A 445 -19.17 31.17 -1.54
C ARG A 445 -19.34 31.73 -2.94
N PHE A 446 -19.57 30.86 -3.91
CA PHE A 446 -19.74 31.24 -5.31
C PHE A 446 -21.06 30.68 -5.84
N SER A 447 -21.93 31.55 -6.38
CA SER A 447 -23.09 31.12 -7.15
C SER A 447 -22.64 30.80 -8.58
N VAL A 448 -22.59 29.52 -8.93
CA VAL A 448 -22.05 29.01 -10.20
C VAL A 448 -23.09 28.24 -10.99
N ASP A 449 -22.86 28.10 -12.30
CA ASP A 449 -23.72 27.26 -13.15
C ASP A 449 -23.67 25.81 -12.66
N ALA A 450 -24.83 25.14 -12.58
CA ALA A 450 -24.92 23.77 -12.07
C ALA A 450 -24.05 22.78 -12.85
N GLY A 451 -23.78 23.04 -14.13
CA GLY A 451 -22.87 22.23 -14.96
C GLY A 451 -21.42 22.21 -14.48
N LEU A 452 -21.00 23.19 -13.66
CA LEU A 452 -19.64 23.28 -13.13
C LEU A 452 -19.32 22.13 -12.16
N GLU A 453 -20.34 21.56 -11.52
CA GLU A 453 -20.17 20.41 -10.64
C GLU A 453 -19.63 19.18 -11.37
N ALA A 454 -20.01 19.05 -12.65
CA ALA A 454 -19.57 17.98 -13.51
C ALA A 454 -18.28 18.31 -14.30
N SER A 455 -17.51 19.31 -13.87
CA SER A 455 -16.21 19.66 -14.46
C SER A 455 -15.04 19.38 -13.51
N ASP A 456 -13.86 19.10 -14.06
CA ASP A 456 -12.60 19.04 -13.29
C ASP A 456 -12.33 20.44 -12.71
N LEU A 457 -12.58 20.59 -11.40
CA LEU A 457 -12.48 21.87 -10.72
C LEU A 457 -11.17 21.95 -9.95
N VAL A 458 -10.50 23.09 -10.06
CA VAL A 458 -9.30 23.40 -9.29
C VAL A 458 -9.55 24.66 -8.50
N ALA A 459 -9.51 24.53 -7.18
CA ALA A 459 -9.49 25.66 -6.27
C ALA A 459 -8.05 25.96 -5.85
N VAL A 460 -7.67 27.22 -5.93
CA VAL A 460 -6.35 27.70 -5.53
C VAL A 460 -6.52 28.87 -4.58
N TYR A 461 -5.95 28.76 -3.39
CA TYR A 461 -5.73 29.90 -2.50
C TYR A 461 -4.29 30.39 -2.68
N ARG A 462 -4.13 31.71 -2.77
CA ARG A 462 -2.83 32.40 -2.70
C ARG A 462 -2.91 33.58 -1.74
N GLY A 463 -2.05 33.61 -0.74
CA GLY A 463 -2.01 34.69 0.25
C GLY A 463 -1.48 34.24 1.61
N PRO A 464 -1.74 35.02 2.67
CA PRO A 464 -1.16 34.72 3.98
C PRO A 464 -1.73 33.44 4.60
N LEU A 465 -0.89 32.47 4.98
CA LEU A 465 -1.27 31.27 5.73
C LEU A 465 -0.41 31.18 6.98
N GLY A 466 -1.03 31.41 8.15
CA GLY A 466 -0.27 31.60 9.38
C GLY A 466 0.65 32.82 9.26
N ARG A 467 1.97 32.59 9.36
CA ARG A 467 3.00 33.64 9.22
C ARG A 467 3.68 33.71 7.85
N GLU A 468 3.31 32.83 6.94
CA GLU A 468 3.81 32.89 5.56
C GLU A 468 2.93 33.84 4.73
N PRO A 469 3.48 34.92 4.14
CA PRO A 469 2.66 35.97 3.51
C PRO A 469 2.08 35.60 2.13
N ASP A 470 2.72 34.70 1.38
CA ASP A 470 2.33 34.32 0.01
C ASP A 470 2.32 32.80 -0.16
N ALA A 471 1.62 32.11 0.75
CA ALA A 471 1.41 30.68 0.66
C ALA A 471 0.45 30.33 -0.48
N VAL A 472 0.61 29.12 -1.02
CA VAL A 472 -0.22 28.60 -2.12
C VAL A 472 -0.82 27.28 -1.70
N VAL A 473 -2.14 27.15 -1.82
CA VAL A 473 -2.89 25.94 -1.48
C VAL A 473 -3.74 25.53 -2.67
N GLY A 474 -3.63 24.27 -3.09
CA GLY A 474 -4.39 23.71 -4.20
C GLY A 474 -5.35 22.62 -3.74
N ARG A 475 -6.53 22.57 -4.35
CA ARG A 475 -7.46 21.44 -4.30
C ARG A 475 -7.95 21.16 -5.71
N ILE A 476 -7.64 19.98 -6.23
CA ILE A 476 -8.22 19.44 -7.46
C ILE A 476 -9.36 18.51 -7.05
N ARG A 477 -10.52 18.73 -7.65
CA ARG A 477 -11.65 17.82 -7.59
C ARG A 477 -11.96 17.40 -9.01
N PRO A 478 -11.54 16.20 -9.44
CA PRO A 478 -11.91 15.71 -10.77
C PRO A 478 -13.43 15.63 -10.85
N ALA A 479 -13.96 15.89 -12.05
CA ALA A 479 -15.29 15.43 -12.33
C ALA A 479 -15.25 13.91 -12.42
N ALA A 480 -16.19 13.27 -11.77
CA ALA A 480 -16.43 11.86 -11.98
C ALA A 480 -17.66 11.72 -12.88
N GLN A 481 -17.78 10.58 -13.55
CA GLN A 481 -19.03 10.09 -14.12
C GLN A 481 -19.14 8.60 -13.91
N VAL A 482 -20.37 8.09 -13.85
CA VAL A 482 -20.60 6.65 -13.93
C VAL A 482 -20.95 6.25 -15.33
N GLU A 483 -20.47 5.07 -15.68
CA GLU A 483 -20.91 4.34 -16.86
C GLU A 483 -21.45 2.98 -16.45
N GLN A 484 -22.42 2.50 -17.21
CA GLN A 484 -23.02 1.18 -17.04
C GLN A 484 -22.90 0.41 -18.34
N ILE A 485 -22.35 -0.79 -18.28
CA ILE A 485 -22.49 -1.80 -19.33
C ILE A 485 -23.64 -2.72 -18.96
N PHE A 486 -24.61 -2.88 -19.85
CA PHE A 486 -25.74 -3.79 -19.64
C PHE A 486 -26.14 -4.52 -20.91
N ARG A 487 -26.85 -5.64 -20.76
CA ARG A 487 -27.33 -6.44 -21.89
C ARG A 487 -28.59 -5.81 -22.49
N GLY A 488 -28.52 -5.36 -23.74
CA GLY A 488 -29.66 -4.83 -24.50
C GLY A 488 -30.40 -5.89 -25.31
N ALA A 489 -31.30 -5.44 -26.19
CA ALA A 489 -32.12 -6.33 -27.02
C ALA A 489 -31.37 -6.95 -28.21
N SER A 490 -30.34 -6.27 -28.74
CA SER A 490 -29.58 -6.70 -29.92
C SER A 490 -28.06 -6.57 -29.78
N ASP A 491 -27.59 -5.92 -28.71
CA ASP A 491 -26.19 -5.71 -28.40
C ASP A 491 -26.03 -5.54 -26.88
N TRP A 492 -24.80 -5.66 -26.39
CA TRP A 492 -24.44 -5.03 -25.13
C TRP A 492 -24.42 -3.51 -25.31
N MET A 493 -24.85 -2.78 -24.29
CA MET A 493 -25.06 -1.33 -24.34
C MET A 493 -24.13 -0.65 -23.34
N LEU A 494 -23.53 0.46 -23.76
CA LEU A 494 -22.85 1.41 -22.89
C LEU A 494 -23.79 2.58 -22.60
N ARG A 495 -24.11 2.79 -21.33
CA ARG A 495 -24.89 3.93 -20.87
C ARG A 495 -24.01 4.88 -20.10
N THR A 496 -24.08 6.15 -20.48
CA THR A 496 -23.32 7.25 -19.90
C THR A 496 -24.26 8.41 -19.62
N PRO A 497 -23.78 9.53 -19.05
CA PRO A 497 -24.57 10.75 -18.98
C PRO A 497 -24.97 11.32 -20.35
N GLU A 498 -24.22 11.01 -21.42
CA GLU A 498 -24.45 11.52 -22.78
C GLU A 498 -25.56 10.74 -23.52
N GLY A 499 -25.84 9.51 -23.12
CA GLY A 499 -26.82 8.66 -23.77
C GLY A 499 -26.60 7.16 -23.57
N ILE A 500 -27.32 6.37 -24.36
CA ILE A 500 -27.22 4.91 -24.40
C ILE A 500 -26.77 4.51 -25.81
N PHE A 501 -25.65 3.80 -25.91
CA PHE A 501 -25.00 3.48 -27.17
C PHE A 501 -24.75 1.97 -27.29
N PRO A 502 -24.93 1.34 -28.47
CA PRO A 502 -24.53 -0.05 -28.66
C PRO A 502 -23.00 -0.19 -28.54
N LEU A 503 -22.55 -1.09 -27.67
CA LEU A 503 -21.12 -1.31 -27.38
C LEU A 503 -20.39 -1.91 -28.59
N GLY A 504 -21.10 -2.62 -29.46
CA GLY A 504 -20.56 -3.14 -30.72
C GLY A 504 -19.99 -4.55 -30.64
N VAL A 505 -20.30 -5.30 -29.58
CA VAL A 505 -19.84 -6.69 -29.37
C VAL A 505 -20.95 -7.74 -29.60
N GLY A 506 -22.16 -7.30 -29.94
CA GLY A 506 -23.31 -8.17 -30.20
C GLY A 506 -23.84 -8.81 -28.91
N LEU A 507 -24.64 -9.88 -29.04
CA LEU A 507 -25.16 -10.66 -27.90
C LEU A 507 -24.42 -11.97 -27.65
N GLY A 508 -23.37 -12.24 -28.43
CA GLY A 508 -22.55 -13.46 -28.33
C GLY A 508 -21.95 -13.66 -26.93
N PRO A 509 -21.35 -12.63 -26.32
CA PRO A 509 -20.87 -12.73 -24.94
C PRO A 509 -21.99 -12.96 -23.93
N GLY A 510 -21.80 -13.91 -23.02
CA GLY A 510 -22.69 -14.20 -21.90
C GLY A 510 -22.54 -13.19 -20.76
N ARG A 511 -21.33 -12.66 -20.55
CA ARG A 511 -21.00 -11.63 -19.56
C ARG A 511 -20.02 -10.61 -20.16
N VAL A 512 -20.12 -9.36 -19.71
CA VAL A 512 -19.18 -8.29 -20.05
C VAL A 512 -18.86 -7.54 -18.77
N ARG A 513 -17.58 -7.35 -18.44
CA ARG A 513 -17.12 -6.64 -17.22
C ARG A 513 -16.13 -5.54 -17.55
N TRP A 514 -16.14 -4.47 -16.77
CA TRP A 514 -15.09 -3.45 -16.83
C TRP A 514 -13.74 -4.02 -16.41
N GLY A 515 -12.67 -3.49 -17.00
CA GLY A 515 -11.30 -3.79 -16.61
C GLY A 515 -10.72 -2.74 -15.66
N ASP A 516 -9.49 -2.99 -15.27
CA ASP A 516 -8.64 -2.09 -14.47
C ASP A 516 -8.24 -0.81 -15.20
N ARG A 517 -8.67 -0.54 -16.43
CA ARG A 517 -8.63 0.80 -17.05
C ARG A 517 -10.04 1.23 -17.39
N ASP A 518 -10.36 2.50 -17.19
CA ASP A 518 -11.71 3.04 -17.36
C ASP A 518 -12.19 3.10 -18.82
N ASN A 519 -11.30 2.72 -19.74
CA ASN A 519 -11.53 2.55 -21.16
C ASN A 519 -11.39 1.10 -21.62
N THR A 520 -11.30 0.11 -20.72
CA THR A 520 -11.15 -1.31 -21.08
C THR A 520 -12.24 -2.18 -20.46
N PHE A 521 -12.63 -3.24 -21.16
CA PHE A 521 -13.58 -4.23 -20.67
C PHE A 521 -13.27 -5.62 -21.21
N LEU A 522 -13.78 -6.64 -20.54
CA LEU A 522 -13.61 -8.05 -20.87
C LEU A 522 -14.97 -8.67 -21.23
N THR A 523 -15.03 -9.39 -22.35
CA THR A 523 -16.19 -10.20 -22.71
C THR A 523 -15.91 -11.68 -22.46
N GLU A 524 -16.88 -12.39 -21.90
CA GLU A 524 -16.84 -13.84 -21.66
C GLU A 524 -17.84 -14.55 -22.55
N THR A 525 -17.36 -15.49 -23.37
CA THR A 525 -18.17 -16.24 -24.33
C THR A 525 -17.98 -17.74 -24.14
N PHE A 526 -19.09 -18.47 -24.10
CA PHE A 526 -19.11 -19.94 -24.13
C PHE A 526 -19.42 -20.39 -25.54
N VAL A 527 -18.54 -21.20 -26.14
CA VAL A 527 -18.76 -21.75 -27.48
C VAL A 527 -18.68 -23.28 -27.40
N VAL A 528 -19.70 -23.97 -27.89
CA VAL A 528 -19.64 -25.43 -28.03
C VAL A 528 -19.11 -25.75 -29.43
N VAL A 529 -17.93 -26.35 -29.51
CA VAL A 529 -17.30 -26.82 -30.76
C VAL A 529 -17.04 -28.31 -30.63
N ASP A 530 -17.58 -29.12 -31.54
CA ASP A 530 -17.37 -30.58 -31.57
C ASP A 530 -17.69 -31.30 -30.23
N GLY A 531 -18.73 -30.83 -29.51
CA GLY A 531 -19.11 -31.38 -28.21
C GLY A 531 -18.23 -30.95 -27.03
N ARG A 532 -17.25 -30.05 -27.26
CA ARG A 532 -16.40 -29.44 -26.21
C ARG A 532 -16.82 -27.98 -26.01
N THR A 533 -17.01 -27.57 -24.76
CA THR A 533 -17.30 -26.17 -24.40
C THR A 533 -15.99 -25.40 -24.26
N ASP A 534 -15.67 -24.55 -25.22
CA ASP A 534 -14.59 -23.58 -25.16
C ASP A 534 -15.02 -22.34 -24.38
N HIS A 535 -14.20 -21.95 -23.40
CA HIS A 535 -14.41 -20.73 -22.62
C HIS A 535 -13.45 -19.63 -23.11
N ILE A 536 -14.00 -18.57 -23.68
CA ILE A 536 -13.25 -17.54 -24.43
C ILE A 536 -13.42 -16.18 -23.75
N PHE A 537 -12.28 -15.56 -23.44
CA PHE A 537 -12.21 -14.20 -22.91
C PHE A 537 -11.57 -13.28 -23.94
N GLN A 538 -12.26 -12.21 -24.33
CA GLN A 538 -11.72 -11.20 -25.24
C GLN A 538 -11.73 -9.84 -24.56
N ALA A 539 -10.54 -9.25 -24.42
CA ALA A 539 -10.39 -7.89 -23.92
C ALA A 539 -10.64 -6.89 -25.06
N TYR A 540 -11.23 -5.75 -24.71
CA TYR A 540 -11.49 -4.64 -25.61
C TYR A 540 -11.06 -3.31 -24.96
N GLU A 541 -10.72 -2.35 -25.81
CA GLU A 541 -10.44 -0.97 -25.44
C GLU A 541 -11.35 -0.02 -26.21
N ILE A 542 -12.08 0.83 -25.50
CA ILE A 542 -12.81 1.98 -26.03
C ILE A 542 -11.76 3.00 -26.52
N GLN A 543 -11.91 3.50 -27.75
CA GLN A 543 -10.97 4.44 -28.39
C GLN A 543 -11.01 5.86 -27.79
N ARG A 544 -10.78 5.97 -26.49
CA ARG A 544 -10.63 7.22 -25.73
C ARG A 544 -9.44 7.12 -24.78
N PRO A 545 -8.79 8.24 -24.43
CA PRO A 545 -7.81 8.28 -23.36
C PRO A 545 -8.41 7.82 -22.02
N GLU A 546 -7.59 7.24 -21.13
CA GLU A 546 -8.03 6.95 -19.75
C GLU A 546 -8.44 8.26 -19.05
N GLY A 547 -9.54 8.24 -18.29
CA GLY A 547 -10.15 9.42 -17.67
C GLY A 547 -11.06 10.23 -18.60
N ALA A 548 -11.08 9.94 -19.90
CA ALA A 548 -11.94 10.65 -20.84
C ALA A 548 -13.41 10.23 -20.69
N ARG A 549 -14.29 11.22 -20.65
CA ARG A 549 -15.71 11.05 -20.35
C ARG A 549 -16.61 10.95 -21.59
N THR A 550 -16.07 11.33 -22.75
CA THR A 550 -16.78 11.28 -24.02
C THR A 550 -16.84 9.85 -24.57
N VAL A 551 -17.94 9.54 -25.27
CA VAL A 551 -18.10 8.24 -25.94
C VAL A 551 -17.69 8.35 -27.41
N PRO A 552 -16.55 7.80 -27.83
CA PRO A 552 -16.16 7.78 -29.24
C PRO A 552 -17.12 6.87 -30.01
N ARG A 553 -17.60 7.35 -31.17
CA ARG A 553 -18.60 6.63 -31.97
C ARG A 553 -18.12 6.44 -33.41
N ARG A 554 -18.45 5.28 -33.95
CA ARG A 554 -18.30 4.96 -35.37
C ARG A 554 -19.42 5.61 -36.20
N PRO A 555 -19.27 5.70 -37.54
CA PRO A 555 -20.32 6.23 -38.41
C PRO A 555 -21.67 5.50 -38.31
N ASP A 556 -21.68 4.24 -37.87
CA ASP A 556 -22.88 3.43 -37.64
C ASP A 556 -23.54 3.65 -36.26
N GLY A 557 -22.99 4.57 -35.45
CA GLY A 557 -23.50 4.94 -34.13
C GLY A 557 -23.06 4.01 -32.98
N ARG A 558 -22.29 2.96 -33.26
CA ARG A 558 -21.72 2.08 -32.21
C ARG A 558 -20.53 2.73 -31.52
N VAL A 559 -20.28 2.33 -30.27
CA VAL A 559 -19.06 2.73 -29.55
C VAL A 559 -17.84 2.24 -30.32
N ASP A 560 -16.83 3.09 -30.48
CA ASP A 560 -15.60 2.69 -31.15
C ASP A 560 -14.70 1.90 -30.21
N VAL A 561 -14.74 0.57 -30.33
CA VAL A 561 -13.98 -0.38 -29.50
C VAL A 561 -13.03 -1.22 -30.35
N ARG A 562 -11.81 -1.46 -29.86
CA ARG A 562 -10.83 -2.36 -30.50
C ARG A 562 -10.50 -3.55 -29.61
N PRO A 563 -10.29 -4.76 -30.17
CA PRO A 563 -9.74 -5.87 -29.40
C PRO A 563 -8.35 -5.54 -28.84
N LEU A 564 -8.11 -5.88 -27.58
CA LEU A 564 -6.83 -5.79 -26.90
C LEU A 564 -6.16 -7.17 -26.95
N GLY A 565 -5.30 -7.37 -27.96
CA GLY A 565 -4.67 -8.67 -28.20
C GLY A 565 -5.65 -9.75 -28.70
N GLY A 566 -5.16 -10.99 -28.78
CA GLY A 566 -5.97 -12.15 -29.17
C GLY A 566 -6.81 -12.69 -28.00
N PRO A 567 -7.85 -13.50 -28.30
CA PRO A 567 -8.71 -14.07 -27.26
C PRO A 567 -7.95 -15.07 -26.39
N VAL A 568 -8.14 -14.98 -25.07
CA VAL A 568 -7.65 -15.96 -24.11
C VAL A 568 -8.63 -17.13 -24.07
N ARG A 569 -8.13 -18.33 -24.35
CA ARG A 569 -8.93 -19.56 -24.32
C ARG A 569 -8.52 -20.40 -23.12
N LEU A 570 -9.52 -20.76 -22.33
CA LEU A 570 -9.33 -21.78 -21.30
C LEU A 570 -9.34 -23.19 -21.93
N GLY A 571 -9.93 -23.32 -23.12
CA GLY A 571 -9.85 -24.53 -23.93
C GLY A 571 -8.48 -24.77 -24.55
N GLY A 572 -7.93 -25.97 -24.35
CA GLY A 572 -6.61 -26.37 -24.85
C GLY A 572 -5.82 -27.21 -23.82
N GLU A 573 -4.51 -26.95 -23.76
CA GLU A 573 -3.60 -27.56 -22.77
C GLU A 573 -4.10 -27.32 -21.33
N PRO A 574 -3.78 -28.19 -20.36
CA PRO A 574 -4.00 -27.91 -18.95
C PRO A 574 -3.19 -26.70 -18.45
N ILE A 575 -3.71 -25.92 -17.50
CA ILE A 575 -2.89 -24.95 -16.73
C ILE A 575 -2.52 -25.61 -15.41
N ASP A 576 -1.22 -25.83 -15.19
CA ASP A 576 -0.71 -26.37 -13.93
C ASP A 576 -0.95 -25.37 -12.79
N LEU A 577 -1.64 -25.82 -11.73
CA LEU A 577 -1.88 -25.02 -10.53
C LEU A 577 -0.72 -25.09 -9.53
N GLY A 578 0.38 -25.74 -9.90
CA GLY A 578 1.63 -25.82 -9.15
C GLY A 578 1.48 -26.52 -7.81
N THR A 579 0.47 -27.40 -7.67
CA THR A 579 0.11 -28.05 -6.41
C THR A 579 -0.15 -29.52 -6.64
N ALA A 580 0.52 -30.38 -5.88
CA ALA A 580 0.27 -31.82 -5.87
C ALA A 580 -0.46 -32.21 -4.59
N VAL A 581 -1.58 -32.91 -4.73
CA VAL A 581 -2.37 -33.43 -3.61
C VAL A 581 -2.09 -34.92 -3.45
N THR A 582 -1.70 -35.33 -2.25
CA THR A 582 -1.61 -36.73 -1.83
C THR A 582 -2.81 -37.04 -0.95
N TYR A 583 -3.74 -37.83 -1.47
CA TYR A 583 -4.92 -38.29 -0.76
C TYR A 583 -4.66 -39.70 -0.21
N GLU A 584 -4.68 -39.85 1.10
CA GLU A 584 -4.49 -41.10 1.81
C GLU A 584 -5.75 -41.42 2.61
N ARG A 585 -6.19 -42.67 2.56
CA ARG A 585 -7.33 -43.13 3.33
C ARG A 585 -7.05 -44.50 3.91
N SER A 586 -7.44 -44.69 5.15
CA SER A 586 -7.56 -45.99 5.79
C SER A 586 -8.99 -46.18 6.30
N THR A 587 -9.61 -47.30 5.94
CA THR A 587 -10.98 -47.66 6.33
C THR A 587 -10.96 -48.97 7.08
N GLU A 588 -11.38 -48.94 8.34
CA GLU A 588 -11.62 -50.12 9.14
C GLU A 588 -13.02 -50.65 8.81
N TYR A 589 -13.11 -51.68 7.96
CA TYR A 589 -14.38 -52.24 7.49
C TYR A 589 -14.77 -53.47 8.29
N SER A 590 -16.01 -53.52 8.75
CA SER A 590 -16.62 -54.72 9.34
C SER A 590 -18.01 -54.94 8.79
N GLN A 591 -18.40 -56.20 8.62
CA GLN A 591 -19.72 -56.58 8.14
C GLN A 591 -20.41 -57.46 9.18
N GLN A 592 -21.66 -57.17 9.53
CA GLN A 592 -22.53 -58.04 10.31
C GLN A 592 -23.49 -58.74 9.35
N LEU A 593 -23.43 -60.06 9.29
CA LEU A 593 -24.37 -60.88 8.54
C LEU A 593 -25.40 -61.48 9.50
N VAL A 594 -26.64 -61.03 9.43
CA VAL A 594 -27.76 -61.55 10.21
C VAL A 594 -28.44 -62.67 9.41
N LEU A 595 -28.42 -63.88 9.94
CA LEU A 595 -29.09 -65.05 9.41
C LEU A 595 -30.43 -65.27 10.12
N LEU A 596 -31.51 -65.36 9.34
CA LEU A 596 -32.85 -65.66 9.84
C LEU A 596 -33.16 -67.15 9.74
N GLU A 597 -33.50 -67.78 10.87
CA GLU A 597 -33.80 -69.21 11.01
C GLU A 597 -35.14 -69.41 11.71
N GLY A 598 -36.22 -69.62 10.95
CA GLY A 598 -37.56 -69.71 11.50
C GLY A 598 -37.96 -68.43 12.23
N ALA A 599 -38.24 -68.52 13.53
CA ALA A 599 -38.56 -67.37 14.41
C ALA A 599 -37.33 -66.78 15.13
N GLY A 600 -36.13 -67.33 14.92
CA GLY A 600 -34.89 -66.87 15.54
C GLY A 600 -33.94 -66.19 14.54
N SER A 601 -32.95 -65.47 15.07
CA SER A 601 -31.86 -64.90 14.28
C SER A 601 -30.50 -65.24 14.88
N ARG A 602 -29.48 -65.30 14.01
CA ARG A 602 -28.08 -65.52 14.35
C ARG A 602 -27.25 -64.45 13.63
N THR A 603 -26.20 -63.93 14.25
CA THR A 603 -25.33 -62.92 13.61
C THR A 603 -23.91 -63.44 13.48
N LEU A 604 -23.36 -63.36 12.27
CA LEU A 604 -21.95 -63.57 11.98
C LEU A 604 -21.30 -62.21 11.72
N VAL A 605 -20.01 -62.07 12.05
CA VAL A 605 -19.29 -60.80 11.86
C VAL A 605 -18.01 -61.05 11.07
N PHE A 606 -17.81 -60.28 10.00
CA PHE A 606 -16.56 -60.16 9.27
C PHE A 606 -15.83 -58.88 9.70
N GLY A 607 -14.51 -58.95 9.80
CA GLY A 607 -13.67 -57.82 10.17
C GLY A 607 -13.47 -57.64 11.69
N PRO A 608 -12.89 -56.50 12.12
CA PRO A 608 -12.46 -55.38 11.29
C PRO A 608 -11.30 -55.74 10.35
N THR A 609 -11.42 -55.35 9.08
CA THR A 609 -10.37 -55.48 8.06
C THR A 609 -9.99 -54.09 7.58
N LEU A 610 -8.68 -53.79 7.55
CA LEU A 610 -8.19 -52.49 7.14
C LEU A 610 -8.02 -52.43 5.62
N TYR A 611 -8.73 -51.52 4.97
CA TYR A 611 -8.52 -51.16 3.58
C TYR A 611 -7.80 -49.82 3.51
N ALA A 612 -6.65 -49.78 2.84
CA ALA A 612 -5.86 -48.57 2.68
C ALA A 612 -5.74 -48.18 1.20
N PHE A 613 -5.74 -46.87 0.96
CA PHE A 613 -5.59 -46.28 -0.35
C PHE A 613 -4.70 -45.04 -0.25
N SER A 614 -3.88 -44.84 -1.28
CA SER A 614 -3.10 -43.61 -1.45
C SER A 614 -3.04 -43.27 -2.93
N ALA A 615 -3.30 -42.01 -3.26
CA ALA A 615 -3.06 -41.47 -4.59
C ALA A 615 -2.46 -40.07 -4.50
N THR A 616 -1.50 -39.81 -5.38
CA THR A 616 -0.93 -38.47 -5.57
C THR A 616 -1.26 -38.00 -6.98
N PHE A 617 -1.81 -36.80 -7.09
CA PHE A 617 -2.21 -36.21 -8.36
C PHE A 617 -1.91 -34.69 -8.37
N PRO A 618 -1.45 -34.13 -9.51
CA PRO A 618 -1.30 -32.70 -9.67
C PRO A 618 -2.66 -32.03 -9.89
N LEU A 619 -2.82 -30.81 -9.39
CA LEU A 619 -3.96 -29.96 -9.70
C LEU A 619 -3.68 -29.17 -10.97
N ALA A 620 -4.61 -29.25 -11.91
CA ALA A 620 -4.59 -28.46 -13.13
C ALA A 620 -5.99 -27.99 -13.52
N LEU A 621 -6.06 -26.85 -14.20
CA LEU A 621 -7.28 -26.38 -14.87
C LEU A 621 -7.41 -27.08 -16.22
N THR A 622 -8.47 -27.88 -16.38
CA THR A 622 -8.79 -28.66 -17.58
C THR A 622 -10.25 -28.51 -17.98
N LEU A 623 -10.57 -28.50 -19.28
CA LEU A 623 -11.95 -28.38 -19.79
C LEU A 623 -12.90 -29.52 -19.40
N ALA A 624 -12.35 -30.69 -19.10
CA ALA A 624 -13.11 -31.84 -18.66
C ALA A 624 -12.61 -32.24 -17.28
N THR A 625 -13.50 -32.18 -16.29
CA THR A 625 -13.43 -33.09 -15.15
C THR A 625 -14.29 -34.30 -15.57
N PRO A 626 -13.69 -35.39 -16.08
CA PRO A 626 -14.43 -36.63 -16.27
C PRO A 626 -15.22 -36.95 -15.00
N LEU A 627 -16.40 -37.53 -15.14
CA LEU A 627 -17.33 -37.83 -14.03
C LEU A 627 -16.75 -38.80 -12.96
N ASP A 628 -15.49 -39.20 -13.09
CA ASP A 628 -14.70 -40.07 -12.21
C ASP A 628 -13.46 -39.37 -11.56
N THR A 629 -13.44 -38.02 -11.46
CA THR A 629 -12.24 -37.29 -11.01
C THR A 629 -12.16 -37.05 -9.50
N ILE A 630 -10.94 -37.20 -8.98
CA ILE A 630 -10.52 -36.98 -7.58
C ILE A 630 -10.73 -35.52 -7.09
N TYR A 631 -10.90 -34.58 -8.02
CA TYR A 631 -11.26 -33.19 -7.76
C TYR A 631 -12.05 -32.58 -8.92
N PHE A 632 -12.72 -31.46 -8.67
CA PHE A 632 -13.28 -30.59 -9.70
C PHE A 632 -12.91 -29.12 -9.43
N TRP A 633 -13.10 -28.27 -10.42
CA TRP A 633 -12.80 -26.84 -10.29
C TRP A 633 -13.90 -25.98 -10.91
N SER A 634 -14.05 -24.77 -10.40
CA SER A 634 -14.94 -23.75 -10.94
C SER A 634 -14.23 -22.41 -11.04
N LEU A 635 -14.37 -21.74 -12.19
CA LEU A 635 -13.97 -20.35 -12.34
C LEU A 635 -15.06 -19.49 -11.69
N LEU A 636 -14.73 -18.89 -10.55
CA LEU A 636 -15.69 -18.10 -9.77
C LEU A 636 -15.82 -16.69 -10.32
N ASP A 637 -14.70 -16.11 -10.76
CA ASP A 637 -14.71 -14.75 -11.30
C ASP A 637 -13.53 -14.49 -12.24
N VAL A 638 -13.66 -13.45 -13.06
CA VAL A 638 -12.63 -12.99 -13.99
C VAL A 638 -12.48 -11.47 -13.98
N HIS A 639 -11.23 -11.04 -14.12
CA HIS A 639 -10.82 -9.65 -14.07
C HIS A 639 -9.82 -9.35 -15.18
N LEU A 640 -9.86 -8.13 -15.72
CA LEU A 640 -8.89 -7.64 -16.72
C LEU A 640 -7.97 -6.64 -16.06
N ASP A 641 -6.67 -6.93 -16.00
CA ASP A 641 -5.70 -6.08 -15.31
C ASP A 641 -5.27 -4.85 -16.13
N ARG A 642 -4.50 -3.93 -15.51
CA ARG A 642 -3.96 -2.75 -16.18
C ARG A 642 -3.03 -3.06 -17.35
N ARG A 643 -2.50 -4.27 -17.50
CA ARG A 643 -1.62 -4.69 -18.61
C ARG A 643 -2.43 -5.30 -19.77
N GLY A 644 -3.72 -5.55 -19.57
CA GLY A 644 -4.59 -6.23 -20.52
C GLY A 644 -4.55 -7.75 -20.37
N GLU A 645 -4.10 -8.25 -19.22
CA GLU A 645 -4.04 -9.67 -18.89
C GLU A 645 -5.30 -10.10 -18.13
N VAL A 646 -5.79 -11.30 -18.46
CA VAL A 646 -6.99 -11.87 -17.87
C VAL A 646 -6.60 -12.67 -16.65
N ILE A 647 -7.14 -12.29 -15.49
CA ILE A 647 -6.92 -12.92 -14.21
C ILE A 647 -8.21 -13.64 -13.78
N GLY A 648 -8.10 -14.92 -13.47
CA GLY A 648 -9.20 -15.75 -13.01
C GLY A 648 -9.07 -16.12 -11.54
N LEU A 649 -10.19 -16.06 -10.81
CA LEU A 649 -10.33 -16.65 -9.49
C LEU A 649 -10.90 -18.06 -9.63
N VAL A 650 -10.11 -19.04 -9.24
CA VAL A 650 -10.43 -20.46 -9.40
C VAL A 650 -10.62 -21.08 -8.03
N ARG A 651 -11.73 -21.80 -7.87
CA ARG A 651 -11.98 -22.69 -6.75
C ARG A 651 -11.74 -24.13 -7.18
N VAL A 652 -11.06 -24.89 -6.34
CA VAL A 652 -10.86 -26.33 -6.48
C VAL A 652 -11.50 -27.03 -5.29
N ASP A 653 -12.34 -28.01 -5.60
CA ASP A 653 -13.03 -28.87 -4.64
C ASP A 653 -12.51 -30.30 -4.81
N LEU A 654 -12.15 -30.96 -3.70
CA LEU A 654 -11.71 -32.34 -3.75
C LEU A 654 -12.90 -33.26 -3.49
N SER A 655 -13.19 -34.13 -4.45
CA SER A 655 -14.17 -35.21 -4.34
C SER A 655 -13.57 -36.48 -3.73
N GLY A 656 -12.24 -36.63 -3.75
CA GLY A 656 -11.56 -37.87 -3.42
C GLY A 656 -11.74 -38.94 -4.51
N PRO A 657 -10.94 -40.00 -4.52
CA PRO A 657 -11.03 -41.03 -5.56
C PRO A 657 -12.28 -41.88 -5.40
N ASP A 658 -12.80 -42.37 -6.52
CA ASP A 658 -13.95 -43.26 -6.52
C ASP A 658 -13.62 -44.59 -5.87
N SER A 659 -14.19 -44.79 -4.68
CA SER A 659 -14.36 -46.07 -3.99
C SER A 659 -13.06 -46.80 -3.64
N VAL A 660 -12.69 -46.75 -2.36
CA VAL A 660 -12.04 -47.92 -1.77
C VAL A 660 -13.09 -49.03 -1.76
N GLN A 661 -12.74 -50.17 -2.35
CA GLN A 661 -13.65 -51.28 -2.62
C GLN A 661 -13.41 -52.41 -1.63
N ALA A 662 -14.46 -52.84 -0.93
CA ALA A 662 -14.43 -54.04 -0.10
C ALA A 662 -15.35 -55.12 -0.71
N PRO A 663 -14.91 -56.40 -0.76
CA PRO A 663 -15.77 -57.50 -1.12
C PRO A 663 -16.88 -57.67 -0.07
N LEU A 664 -18.09 -57.95 -0.55
CA LEU A 664 -19.18 -58.41 0.30
C LEU A 664 -18.90 -59.86 0.74
N HIS A 665 -19.15 -60.17 2.01
CA HIS A 665 -19.03 -61.52 2.54
C HIS A 665 -20.42 -62.16 2.74
N ARG A 666 -20.59 -63.42 2.35
CA ARG A 666 -21.83 -64.18 2.54
C ARG A 666 -21.60 -65.43 3.36
N HIS A 667 -22.68 -66.06 3.83
CA HIS A 667 -22.59 -67.32 4.57
C HIS A 667 -22.11 -68.49 3.68
N GLU A 668 -21.16 -69.28 4.17
CA GLU A 668 -20.75 -70.54 3.52
C GLU A 668 -21.67 -71.69 3.94
N PRO A 669 -22.43 -72.31 3.01
CA PRO A 669 -23.42 -73.34 3.32
C PRO A 669 -22.84 -74.52 4.12
N GLY A 670 -23.51 -74.89 5.22
CA GLY A 670 -23.11 -76.02 6.07
C GLY A 670 -21.97 -75.74 7.04
N THR A 671 -21.51 -74.48 7.15
CA THR A 671 -20.47 -74.05 8.08
C THR A 671 -20.89 -72.77 8.82
N ASP A 672 -20.10 -72.30 9.79
CA ASP A 672 -20.27 -70.98 10.41
C ASP A 672 -19.29 -69.94 9.85
N ARG A 673 -18.83 -70.12 8.61
CA ARG A 673 -17.83 -69.26 7.99
C ARG A 673 -18.46 -68.25 7.04
N LEU A 674 -17.82 -67.09 6.96
CA LEU A 674 -18.08 -66.08 5.96
C LEU A 674 -17.08 -66.22 4.81
N VAL A 675 -17.57 -66.27 3.58
CA VAL A 675 -16.77 -66.32 2.35
C VAL A 675 -17.07 -65.10 1.50
N VAL A 676 -16.10 -64.65 0.69
CA VAL A 676 -16.33 -63.59 -0.30
C VAL A 676 -17.46 -64.04 -1.23
N ASP A 677 -18.46 -63.18 -1.43
CA ASP A 677 -19.50 -63.40 -2.41
C ASP A 677 -18.94 -63.10 -3.82
N PRO A 678 -18.70 -64.10 -4.68
CA PRO A 678 -18.11 -63.88 -5.99
C PRO A 678 -19.05 -63.11 -6.94
N ASP A 679 -20.36 -63.12 -6.66
CA ASP A 679 -21.41 -62.48 -7.45
C ASP A 679 -22.02 -61.26 -6.75
N GLY A 680 -21.50 -60.91 -5.56
CA GLY A 680 -22.00 -59.83 -4.72
C GLY A 680 -21.57 -58.44 -5.20
N PRO A 681 -22.33 -57.36 -4.88
CA PRO A 681 -21.90 -56.00 -5.15
C PRO A 681 -20.59 -55.69 -4.41
N ILE A 682 -19.74 -54.87 -5.04
CA ILE A 682 -18.58 -54.32 -4.38
C ILE A 682 -19.01 -53.11 -3.56
N ILE A 683 -18.62 -53.07 -2.28
CA ILE A 683 -18.98 -51.97 -1.40
C ILE A 683 -18.02 -50.81 -1.64
N SER A 684 -18.60 -49.70 -2.09
CA SER A 684 -17.87 -48.47 -2.41
C SER A 684 -17.98 -47.47 -1.27
N PHE A 685 -16.85 -47.13 -0.64
CA PHE A 685 -16.83 -46.10 0.40
C PHE A 685 -16.73 -44.70 -0.22
N ARG A 686 -17.70 -43.82 0.05
CA ARG A 686 -17.61 -42.41 -0.37
C ARG A 686 -16.56 -41.66 0.45
N SER A 687 -15.82 -40.79 -0.20
CA SER A 687 -14.85 -39.90 0.45
C SER A 687 -15.58 -38.79 1.20
N PRO A 688 -15.19 -38.44 2.44
CA PRO A 688 -15.75 -37.28 3.11
C PRO A 688 -15.39 -35.99 2.35
N PRO A 689 -16.28 -34.98 2.34
CA PRO A 689 -15.95 -33.68 1.77
C PRO A 689 -14.77 -33.03 2.52
N THR A 690 -13.89 -32.34 1.80
CA THR A 690 -12.80 -31.52 2.36
C THR A 690 -13.09 -30.03 2.15
N ASP A 691 -12.34 -29.15 2.81
CA ASP A 691 -12.33 -27.72 2.49
C ASP A 691 -11.82 -27.44 1.07
N VAL A 692 -12.09 -26.22 0.60
CA VAL A 692 -11.82 -25.75 -0.76
C VAL A 692 -10.46 -25.07 -0.89
N MET A 693 -9.83 -25.18 -2.05
CA MET A 693 -8.62 -24.43 -2.38
C MET A 693 -8.94 -23.31 -3.35
N LEU A 694 -8.32 -22.14 -3.14
CA LEU A 694 -8.47 -20.97 -4.01
C LEU A 694 -7.16 -20.66 -4.73
N PHE A 695 -7.27 -20.29 -6.00
CA PHE A 695 -6.15 -19.92 -6.86
C PHE A 695 -6.48 -18.63 -7.60
N VAL A 696 -5.52 -17.70 -7.62
CA VAL A 696 -5.51 -16.55 -8.53
C VAL A 696 -4.60 -16.91 -9.69
N VAL A 697 -5.18 -17.03 -10.89
CA VAL A 697 -4.49 -17.54 -12.06
C VAL A 697 -4.47 -16.47 -13.14
N ASN A 698 -3.30 -16.16 -13.67
CA ASN A 698 -3.18 -15.35 -14.87
C ASN A 698 -3.47 -16.25 -16.08
N LEU A 699 -4.68 -16.16 -16.61
CA LEU A 699 -5.16 -16.98 -17.72
C LEU A 699 -4.46 -16.63 -19.04
N THR A 700 -4.03 -15.37 -19.21
CA THR A 700 -3.24 -14.93 -20.38
C THR A 700 -1.87 -15.60 -20.40
N ARG A 701 -1.15 -15.57 -19.27
CA ARG A 701 0.19 -16.14 -19.12
C ARG A 701 0.18 -17.62 -18.78
N ARG A 702 -0.99 -18.18 -18.42
CA ARG A 702 -1.17 -19.55 -17.95
C ARG A 702 -0.29 -19.88 -16.74
N THR A 703 -0.27 -18.97 -15.77
CA THR A 703 0.56 -19.10 -14.55
C THR A 703 -0.26 -18.80 -13.30
N VAL A 704 0.09 -19.45 -12.19
CA VAL A 704 -0.49 -19.15 -10.87
C VAL A 704 0.17 -17.89 -10.33
N VAL A 705 -0.65 -16.87 -10.05
CA VAL A 705 -0.21 -15.64 -9.38
C VAL A 705 -0.10 -15.91 -7.89
N ALA A 706 -1.10 -16.61 -7.34
CA ALA A 706 -1.16 -16.91 -5.91
C ALA A 706 -2.12 -18.08 -5.61
N LYS A 707 -1.92 -18.78 -4.49
CA LYS A 707 -2.76 -19.93 -4.06
C LYS A 707 -2.90 -20.06 -2.53
N SER A 708 -3.99 -20.67 -2.07
CA SER A 708 -4.34 -20.74 -0.64
C SER A 708 -3.60 -21.86 0.08
N CYS A 709 -3.04 -22.78 -0.70
CA CYS A 709 -2.41 -24.01 -0.26
C CYS A 709 -0.90 -24.02 -0.54
N GLU A 710 -0.22 -24.99 0.07
CA GLU A 710 1.18 -25.31 -0.19
C GLU A 710 1.36 -26.01 -1.54
N ASP A 711 2.61 -26.10 -2.03
CA ASP A 711 2.94 -26.85 -3.26
C ASP A 711 2.67 -28.35 -3.14
N ARG A 712 2.66 -28.86 -1.90
CA ARG A 712 2.35 -30.23 -1.57
C ARG A 712 1.31 -30.25 -0.45
N VAL A 713 0.13 -30.74 -0.79
CA VAL A 713 -0.95 -30.96 0.18
C VAL A 713 -1.05 -32.45 0.44
N ARG A 714 -1.10 -32.84 1.69
CA ARG A 714 -1.45 -34.22 2.06
C ARG A 714 -2.78 -34.18 2.80
N ILE A 715 -3.70 -35.05 2.43
CA ILE A 715 -5.00 -35.22 3.09
C ILE A 715 -5.12 -36.68 3.48
N THR A 716 -5.20 -36.94 4.77
CA THR A 716 -5.23 -38.28 5.35
C THR A 716 -6.53 -38.48 6.11
N PHE A 717 -7.30 -39.48 5.71
CA PHE A 717 -8.53 -39.91 6.37
C PHE A 717 -8.35 -41.24 7.09
N ARG A 718 -8.83 -41.31 8.33
CA ARG A 718 -9.09 -42.57 9.02
C ARG A 718 -10.59 -42.70 9.21
N THR A 719 -11.17 -43.76 8.67
CA THR A 719 -12.62 -44.01 8.72
C THR A 719 -12.88 -45.41 9.25
N ARG A 720 -14.06 -45.61 9.82
CA ARG A 720 -14.60 -46.92 10.17
C ARG A 720 -15.91 -47.09 9.44
N THR A 721 -16.08 -48.21 8.76
CA THR A 721 -17.33 -48.54 8.09
C THR A 721 -17.88 -49.85 8.63
N GLN A 722 -19.12 -49.83 9.07
CA GLN A 722 -19.87 -51.01 9.50
C GLN A 722 -21.02 -51.23 8.54
N GLU A 723 -21.19 -52.47 8.07
CA GLU A 723 -22.27 -52.83 7.16
C GLU A 723 -23.09 -53.99 7.72
N ALA A 724 -24.41 -53.90 7.66
CA ALA A 724 -25.29 -55.00 8.04
C ALA A 724 -25.96 -55.62 6.81
N VAL A 725 -25.95 -56.95 6.73
CA VAL A 725 -26.51 -57.74 5.61
C VAL A 725 -27.43 -58.81 6.19
N LEU A 726 -28.56 -59.07 5.54
CA LEU A 726 -29.56 -60.03 6.00
C LEU A 726 -29.72 -61.20 5.01
N GLU A 727 -29.59 -62.42 5.51
CA GLU A 727 -29.84 -63.66 4.74
C GLU A 727 -30.90 -64.52 5.44
N ARG A 728 -31.78 -65.15 4.65
CA ARG A 728 -32.83 -66.05 5.17
C ARG A 728 -32.52 -67.50 4.83
N ARG A 729 -32.64 -68.39 5.82
CA ARG A 729 -32.55 -69.82 5.61
C ARG A 729 -33.79 -70.33 4.88
N ASN A 730 -33.59 -71.06 3.79
CA ASN A 730 -34.64 -71.85 3.17
C ASN A 730 -34.82 -73.16 3.95
N GLU A 731 -36.00 -73.36 4.55
CA GLU A 731 -36.28 -74.51 5.42
C GLU A 731 -36.33 -75.85 4.67
N LEU A 732 -36.53 -75.84 3.35
CA LEU A 732 -36.59 -77.05 2.52
C LEU A 732 -35.21 -77.51 2.04
N THR A 733 -34.29 -76.59 1.79
CA THR A 733 -32.96 -76.89 1.23
C THR A 733 -31.83 -76.71 2.24
N GLY A 734 -32.10 -76.08 3.38
CA GLY A 734 -31.10 -75.72 4.39
C GLY A 734 -30.12 -74.62 3.95
N THR A 735 -30.26 -74.09 2.73
CA THR A 735 -29.38 -73.07 2.16
C THR A 735 -29.84 -71.68 2.58
N TYR A 736 -28.89 -70.78 2.83
CA TYR A 736 -29.17 -69.37 3.06
C TYR A 736 -29.20 -68.66 1.72
N SER A 737 -30.15 -67.76 1.54
CA SER A 737 -30.21 -66.90 0.37
C SER A 737 -30.30 -65.45 0.85
N PRO A 738 -29.66 -64.52 0.14
CA PRO A 738 -29.90 -63.10 0.38
C PRO A 738 -31.40 -62.85 0.30
N VAL A 739 -31.92 -61.94 1.11
CA VAL A 739 -33.29 -61.46 0.93
C VAL A 739 -33.31 -60.57 -0.33
N LEU A 740 -33.17 -61.17 -1.51
CA LEU A 740 -33.17 -60.49 -2.81
C LEU A 740 -34.59 -60.45 -3.37
N THR A 741 -35.17 -59.27 -3.42
CA THR A 741 -36.38 -58.96 -4.19
C THR A 741 -36.00 -58.66 -5.65
N ARG A 742 -36.10 -59.65 -6.53
CA ARG A 742 -36.35 -59.39 -7.95
C ARG A 742 -37.46 -60.30 -8.46
N GLY A 743 -38.69 -59.79 -8.41
CA GLY A 743 -39.83 -60.45 -9.03
C GLY A 743 -41.18 -59.94 -8.51
N ALA A 744 -41.70 -58.91 -9.18
CA ALA A 744 -43.12 -58.55 -9.27
C ALA A 744 -43.98 -58.60 -7.97
N SER A 745 -43.87 -57.60 -7.11
CA SER A 745 -44.97 -57.24 -6.20
C SER A 745 -44.88 -55.75 -5.81
N PRO A 746 -46.00 -55.02 -5.64
CA PRO A 746 -46.02 -53.56 -5.48
C PRO A 746 -45.80 -53.09 -4.03
N LEU A 747 -45.02 -53.81 -3.24
CA LEU A 747 -44.64 -53.41 -1.88
C LEU A 747 -43.19 -52.90 -1.86
N PRO A 748 -42.87 -51.86 -1.06
CA PRO A 748 -41.53 -51.31 -0.99
C PRO A 748 -40.51 -52.33 -0.49
N SER A 749 -39.34 -52.27 -1.12
CA SER A 749 -38.13 -53.07 -0.97
C SER A 749 -37.59 -53.14 0.47
N LEU A 750 -37.46 -54.35 1.03
CA LEU A 750 -36.75 -54.61 2.28
C LEU A 750 -35.59 -55.59 2.03
N ALA A 751 -34.51 -55.04 1.48
CA ALA A 751 -33.15 -55.49 1.74
C ALA A 751 -32.42 -54.23 2.22
N GLU A 752 -32.50 -53.94 3.52
CA GLU A 752 -31.81 -52.78 4.08
C GLU A 752 -30.33 -53.12 4.21
N TYR A 753 -29.53 -52.58 3.30
CA TYR A 753 -28.08 -52.47 3.47
C TYR A 753 -27.83 -51.27 4.36
N GLU A 754 -27.66 -51.49 5.66
CA GLU A 754 -27.29 -50.39 6.54
C GLU A 754 -25.76 -50.23 6.51
N VAL A 755 -25.28 -49.18 5.84
CA VAL A 755 -23.86 -48.81 5.81
C VAL A 755 -23.64 -47.60 6.72
N ARG A 756 -23.00 -47.84 7.87
CA ARG A 756 -22.60 -46.80 8.80
C ARG A 756 -21.13 -46.45 8.58
N GLN A 757 -20.86 -45.23 8.12
CA GLN A 757 -19.50 -44.71 7.97
C GLN A 757 -19.22 -43.64 9.03
N GLU A 758 -18.19 -43.86 9.83
CA GLU A 758 -17.67 -42.95 10.84
C GLU A 758 -16.30 -42.41 10.39
N VAL A 759 -16.07 -41.11 10.49
CA VAL A 759 -14.76 -40.50 10.26
C VAL A 759 -14.07 -40.38 11.62
N LEU A 760 -13.00 -41.15 11.80
CA LEU A 760 -12.26 -41.24 13.05
C LEU A 760 -11.22 -40.11 13.20
N ALA A 761 -10.59 -39.71 12.08
CA ALA A 761 -9.63 -38.63 12.04
C ALA A 761 -9.47 -38.08 10.61
N VAL A 762 -9.17 -36.78 10.51
CA VAL A 762 -8.77 -36.11 9.28
C VAL A 762 -7.53 -35.28 9.58
N GLU A 763 -6.48 -35.45 8.78
CA GLU A 763 -5.29 -34.60 8.81
C GLU A 763 -5.10 -34.00 7.41
N HIS A 764 -4.87 -32.69 7.31
CA HIS A 764 -4.71 -32.03 6.01
C HIS A 764 -3.56 -31.00 5.99
N PRO A 765 -2.31 -31.40 6.28
CA PRO A 765 -1.16 -30.49 6.24
C PRO A 765 -0.98 -29.89 4.84
N GLY A 766 -0.77 -28.56 4.82
CA GLY A 766 -0.56 -27.77 3.61
C GLY A 766 -1.83 -27.37 2.86
N LEU A 767 -3.02 -27.80 3.31
CA LEU A 767 -4.29 -27.38 2.71
C LEU A 767 -4.49 -25.86 2.75
N PHE A 768 -4.01 -25.25 3.84
CA PHE A 768 -3.87 -23.82 3.98
C PHE A 768 -2.42 -23.45 4.29
N ARG A 769 -1.93 -22.39 3.66
CA ARG A 769 -0.63 -21.80 3.99
C ARG A 769 -0.64 -21.26 5.42
N ALA A 770 0.50 -21.38 6.11
CA ALA A 770 0.62 -21.01 7.52
C ALA A 770 0.31 -19.53 7.79
N GLU A 771 0.57 -18.65 6.82
CA GLU A 771 0.29 -17.22 6.93
C GLU A 771 -1.22 -16.93 6.93
N LEU A 772 -2.03 -17.74 6.22
CA LEU A 772 -3.49 -17.62 6.18
C LEU A 772 -4.14 -18.18 7.45
N ALA A 773 -3.52 -19.17 8.08
CA ALA A 773 -3.97 -19.76 9.34
C ALA A 773 -4.13 -18.70 10.47
N THR A 774 -3.19 -17.74 10.55
CA THR A 774 -3.23 -16.64 11.53
C THR A 774 -4.31 -15.59 11.26
N GLN A 775 -4.95 -15.62 10.08
CA GLN A 775 -5.95 -14.65 9.63
C GLN A 775 -7.39 -15.16 9.76
N GLY A 776 -7.60 -16.29 10.44
CA GLY A 776 -8.95 -16.83 10.70
C GLY A 776 -9.49 -17.73 9.58
N PHE A 777 -8.64 -18.23 8.69
CA PHE A 777 -9.02 -19.22 7.65
C PHE A 777 -9.29 -20.64 8.18
N ILE A 778 -9.12 -20.86 9.48
CA ILE A 778 -9.29 -22.15 10.11
C ILE A 778 -10.35 -22.00 11.19
N GLU A 779 -11.52 -22.62 11.00
CA GLU A 779 -12.26 -23.13 12.16
C GLU A 779 -11.80 -24.57 12.44
N PRO A 780 -11.56 -24.91 13.71
CA PRO A 780 -11.02 -26.21 14.10
C PRO A 780 -12.11 -27.27 14.06
N ASP A 781 -11.72 -28.45 13.57
CA ASP A 781 -12.39 -29.73 13.75
C ASP A 781 -13.81 -29.83 13.16
N ILE A 782 -13.91 -30.45 11.98
CA ILE A 782 -15.16 -31.06 11.53
C ILE A 782 -15.51 -32.17 12.53
N VAL A 783 -16.27 -31.84 13.58
CA VAL A 783 -16.87 -32.83 14.47
C VAL A 783 -18.05 -33.44 13.73
N ILE A 784 -17.77 -34.51 12.97
CA ILE A 784 -18.82 -35.38 12.43
C ILE A 784 -19.46 -36.07 13.62
N LYS A 785 -20.64 -35.61 14.05
CA LYS A 785 -21.40 -36.33 15.07
C LYS A 785 -21.77 -37.71 14.51
N PRO A 786 -21.58 -38.80 15.27
CA PRO A 786 -21.96 -40.13 14.82
C PRO A 786 -23.46 -40.16 14.56
N SER A 787 -23.85 -40.49 13.34
CA SER A 787 -25.23 -40.87 13.03
C SER A 787 -25.53 -42.14 13.81
N ALA A 788 -26.49 -42.08 14.74
CA ALA A 788 -27.08 -43.26 15.35
C ALA A 788 -28.34 -43.59 14.57
N VAL A 789 -28.37 -44.78 13.94
CA VAL A 789 -29.59 -45.39 13.45
C VAL A 789 -30.09 -46.29 14.58
N GLN A 790 -31.34 -46.09 14.97
CA GLN A 790 -32.01 -46.94 15.95
C GLN A 790 -32.91 -47.89 15.19
N LEU A 791 -32.51 -49.16 15.11
CA LEU A 791 -33.32 -50.25 14.57
C LEU A 791 -34.32 -50.70 15.65
N ASP A 792 -35.57 -50.24 15.57
CA ASP A 792 -36.67 -50.79 16.36
C ASP A 792 -37.30 -51.95 15.59
N ILE A 793 -36.96 -53.19 15.98
CA ILE A 793 -37.64 -54.38 15.48
C ILE A 793 -38.89 -54.61 16.34
N GLY A 794 -40.01 -54.03 15.92
CA GLY A 794 -41.32 -54.19 16.58
C GLY A 794 -42.40 -54.63 15.59
N ASP A 795 -42.91 -55.86 15.78
CA ASP A 795 -44.05 -56.52 15.11
C ASP A 795 -43.92 -56.84 13.60
N PRO A 796 -44.51 -57.95 13.11
CA PRO A 796 -44.22 -58.53 11.79
C PRO A 796 -44.91 -57.86 10.60
N ASP A 797 -45.62 -56.73 10.78
CA ASP A 797 -46.48 -56.14 9.76
C ASP A 797 -46.18 -54.68 9.34
N TYR A 798 -45.05 -54.06 9.72
CA TYR A 798 -44.81 -52.64 9.37
C TYR A 798 -43.42 -52.27 8.82
N SER A 799 -43.48 -51.29 7.93
CA SER A 799 -42.42 -50.66 7.13
C SER A 799 -41.33 -49.99 7.97
N VAL A 800 -40.08 -50.21 7.59
CA VAL A 800 -38.95 -49.39 8.02
C VAL A 800 -38.88 -48.15 7.12
N THR A 801 -38.76 -46.96 7.71
CA THR A 801 -38.58 -45.70 6.98
C THR A 801 -37.15 -45.22 7.17
N GLU A 802 -36.32 -45.39 6.15
CA GLU A 802 -34.96 -44.88 6.12
C GLU A 802 -34.99 -43.34 5.99
N ARG A 803 -34.42 -42.63 6.97
CA ARG A 803 -34.25 -41.17 6.90
C ARG A 803 -32.76 -40.87 7.07
N ILE A 804 -32.04 -40.80 5.94
CA ILE A 804 -30.67 -40.27 5.91
C ILE A 804 -30.77 -38.76 6.19
N VAL A 805 -30.63 -38.38 7.46
CA VAL A 805 -30.42 -36.98 7.84
C VAL A 805 -28.93 -36.74 7.75
N PHE A 806 -28.48 -36.09 6.67
CA PHE A 806 -27.26 -35.28 6.75
C PHE A 806 -27.60 -34.16 7.72
N SER A 807 -27.31 -34.34 9.01
CA SER A 807 -27.47 -33.25 9.98
C SER A 807 -26.44 -32.20 9.62
N ASP A 808 -26.88 -31.18 8.90
CA ASP A 808 -26.24 -29.88 8.71
C ASP A 808 -24.70 -29.93 8.83
N LEU A 809 -24.04 -30.49 7.82
CA LEU A 809 -22.63 -30.18 7.53
C LEU A 809 -22.58 -28.74 6.99
N GLY A 810 -22.98 -27.79 7.83
CA GLY A 810 -22.76 -26.38 7.64
C GLY A 810 -21.32 -26.06 8.01
N ALA A 811 -20.35 -26.61 7.27
CA ALA A 811 -19.12 -25.86 7.09
C ALA A 811 -19.55 -24.49 6.57
N GLY A 812 -19.13 -23.41 7.22
CA GLY A 812 -19.39 -22.05 6.74
C GLY A 812 -18.64 -21.85 5.43
N PHE A 813 -19.19 -22.35 4.32
CA PHE A 813 -18.55 -22.27 3.02
C PHE A 813 -18.33 -20.81 2.68
N LEU A 814 -17.08 -20.39 2.69
CA LEU A 814 -16.64 -19.17 2.02
C LEU A 814 -16.88 -19.37 0.53
N LEU A 815 -17.90 -18.71 -0.01
CA LEU A 815 -18.14 -18.58 -1.44
C LEU A 815 -17.56 -17.24 -1.90
N PRO A 816 -16.40 -17.22 -2.57
CA PRO A 816 -15.89 -16.02 -3.18
C PRO A 816 -16.88 -15.46 -4.20
N ASP A 817 -17.19 -14.18 -4.09
CA ASP A 817 -18.18 -13.46 -4.91
C ASP A 817 -17.50 -12.53 -5.94
N ASP A 818 -16.30 -12.00 -5.66
CA ASP A 818 -15.65 -10.97 -6.50
C ASP A 818 -14.13 -10.93 -6.26
N ILE A 819 -13.34 -10.65 -7.30
CA ILE A 819 -11.88 -10.42 -7.21
C ILE A 819 -11.53 -9.00 -7.65
N ARG A 820 -10.72 -8.29 -6.86
CA ARG A 820 -10.31 -6.89 -7.11
C ARG A 820 -8.81 -6.70 -6.92
N ARG A 821 -8.25 -5.62 -7.48
CA ARG A 821 -6.84 -5.25 -7.33
C ARG A 821 -6.60 -4.42 -6.05
N ALA A 822 -5.41 -4.55 -5.48
CA ALA A 822 -5.14 -4.17 -4.10
C ALA A 822 -4.24 -2.97 -3.80
N ASP A 823 -3.57 -2.35 -4.75
CA ASP A 823 -2.82 -1.10 -4.46
C ASP A 823 -2.33 -0.39 -5.72
N GLY A 824 -2.97 -0.64 -6.87
CA GLY A 824 -2.50 -0.07 -8.14
C GLY A 824 -1.21 -0.69 -8.68
N ARG A 825 -0.53 -1.61 -7.97
CA ARG A 825 0.63 -2.38 -8.47
C ARG A 825 0.18 -3.71 -9.08
N ASP A 826 0.95 -4.20 -10.06
CA ASP A 826 0.54 -5.27 -10.99
C ASP A 826 0.31 -6.65 -10.39
N GLU A 827 0.41 -6.84 -9.07
CA GLU A 827 0.52 -8.18 -8.49
C GLU A 827 -0.24 -8.40 -7.16
N GLY A 828 -0.95 -7.41 -6.61
CA GLY A 828 -1.76 -7.56 -5.39
C GLY A 828 -3.26 -7.69 -5.67
N TYR A 829 -3.92 -8.69 -5.08
CA TYR A 829 -5.35 -8.98 -5.27
C TYR A 829 -6.10 -9.14 -3.96
N VAL A 830 -7.39 -8.83 -3.97
CA VAL A 830 -8.34 -9.14 -2.90
C VAL A 830 -9.49 -9.95 -3.43
N ILE A 831 -9.89 -10.90 -2.61
CA ILE A 831 -11.04 -11.75 -2.83
C ILE A 831 -12.10 -11.36 -1.81
N LEU A 832 -13.29 -11.04 -2.29
CA LEU A 832 -14.49 -10.84 -1.48
C LEU A 832 -15.21 -12.19 -1.36
N ALA A 833 -15.50 -12.65 -0.15
CA ALA A 833 -16.15 -13.95 0.06
C ALA A 833 -17.38 -13.85 0.97
N ARG A 834 -18.35 -14.74 0.75
CA ARG A 834 -19.61 -14.85 1.49
C ARG A 834 -19.64 -16.18 2.25
N GLY A 835 -19.75 -16.16 3.58
CA GLY A 835 -19.80 -17.38 4.40
C GLY A 835 -20.85 -17.28 5.50
N GLY A 836 -21.98 -17.98 5.34
CA GLY A 836 -23.07 -17.95 6.33
C GLY A 836 -23.58 -16.54 6.64
N PRO A 837 -23.92 -16.20 7.91
CA PRO A 837 -24.41 -14.88 8.30
C PRO A 837 -23.29 -13.82 8.38
N VAL A 838 -22.18 -13.99 7.67
CA VAL A 838 -21.02 -13.06 7.64
C VAL A 838 -20.41 -13.06 6.23
N ARG A 839 -19.80 -11.94 5.82
CA ARG A 839 -18.91 -11.90 4.64
C ARG A 839 -17.49 -11.60 5.10
N TRP A 840 -16.51 -12.19 4.42
CA TRP A 840 -15.09 -12.15 4.76
C TRP A 840 -14.28 -11.49 3.63
N LEU A 841 -13.18 -10.83 3.98
CA LEU A 841 -12.24 -10.19 3.05
C LEU A 841 -10.91 -10.94 3.09
N VAL A 842 -10.32 -11.22 1.92
CA VAL A 842 -9.04 -11.95 1.83
C VAL A 842 -8.07 -11.22 0.91
N SER A 843 -6.95 -10.72 1.45
CA SER A 843 -5.92 -10.02 0.66
C SER A 843 -4.68 -10.88 0.40
N TRP A 844 -4.21 -10.84 -0.85
CA TRP A 844 -3.16 -11.71 -1.35
C TRP A 844 -2.10 -10.90 -2.09
N TRP A 845 -0.84 -11.12 -1.71
CA TRP A 845 0.34 -10.55 -2.34
C TRP A 845 1.24 -11.66 -2.90
N PRO A 846 2.10 -11.36 -3.89
CA PRO A 846 3.06 -12.34 -4.41
C PRO A 846 3.99 -12.82 -3.30
N LEU A 847 4.36 -14.09 -3.36
CA LEU A 847 5.32 -14.75 -2.45
C LEU A 847 6.60 -13.93 -2.24
N ALA A 848 7.12 -13.29 -3.29
CA ALA A 848 8.32 -12.47 -3.22
C ALA A 848 8.12 -11.12 -2.49
N ALA A 849 6.91 -10.56 -2.52
CA ALA A 849 6.58 -9.29 -1.86
C ALA A 849 6.28 -9.46 -0.36
N ALA A 850 5.74 -10.62 0.03
CA ALA A 850 5.48 -10.96 1.44
C ALA A 850 6.77 -11.00 2.27
N ALA A 851 7.87 -11.53 1.70
CA ALA A 851 9.17 -11.61 2.36
C ALA A 851 9.80 -10.24 2.69
N GLN A 852 9.47 -9.17 1.93
CA GLN A 852 9.97 -7.82 2.19
C GLN A 852 9.10 -7.01 3.17
N ARG A 853 7.82 -7.39 3.35
CA ARG A 853 6.87 -6.67 4.23
C ARG A 853 6.64 -7.35 5.59
N GLY A 854 7.20 -8.55 5.81
CA GLY A 854 7.01 -9.39 6.99
C GLY A 854 7.53 -8.86 8.34
N ALA A 855 7.98 -7.61 8.44
CA ALA A 855 8.52 -7.04 9.69
C ALA A 855 7.56 -6.09 10.44
N ALA A 856 6.34 -5.83 9.94
CA ALA A 856 5.46 -4.79 10.48
C ALA A 856 3.99 -5.18 10.72
N LEU A 857 3.66 -6.47 10.86
CA LEU A 857 2.33 -6.90 11.29
C LEU A 857 2.38 -7.26 12.78
N ALA A 858 2.25 -6.25 13.63
CA ALA A 858 1.94 -6.46 15.03
C ALA A 858 0.51 -7.02 15.12
N THR A 859 0.34 -8.22 15.68
CA THR A 859 -0.96 -8.80 16.02
C THR A 859 -1.73 -7.87 16.97
N PRO A 860 -2.88 -7.29 16.57
CA PRO A 860 -3.77 -6.64 17.51
C PRO A 860 -4.82 -7.63 18.03
N ALA A 861 -5.23 -7.42 19.27
CA ALA A 861 -6.27 -8.20 19.92
C ALA A 861 -7.59 -8.14 19.15
N ALA A 862 -8.26 -9.30 19.09
CA ALA A 862 -9.64 -9.55 18.66
C ALA A 862 -10.46 -8.33 18.18
N GLY A 863 -10.73 -8.27 16.87
CA GLY A 863 -12.07 -7.88 16.41
C GLY A 863 -12.20 -6.99 15.19
N LEU A 864 -11.28 -6.06 14.88
CA LEU A 864 -11.49 -5.09 13.79
C LEU A 864 -10.18 -4.65 13.15
N ILE A 865 -10.02 -4.92 11.85
CA ILE A 865 -9.01 -4.29 11.00
C ILE A 865 -9.52 -2.89 10.63
N THR A 866 -8.69 -1.87 10.84
CA THR A 866 -8.96 -0.49 10.45
C THR A 866 -8.94 -0.35 8.93
N LEU A 867 -9.86 0.44 8.39
CA LEU A 867 -9.96 0.55 6.95
C LEU A 867 -8.85 1.31 6.29
N GLU A 868 -8.02 2.12 6.96
CA GLU A 868 -6.82 2.68 6.32
C GLU A 868 -5.84 1.57 5.87
N ASP A 869 -5.75 0.49 6.63
CA ASP A 869 -4.94 -0.70 6.30
C ASP A 869 -5.63 -1.61 5.27
N ALA A 870 -6.97 -1.58 5.23
CA ALA A 870 -7.77 -2.29 4.24
C ALA A 870 -8.02 -1.47 2.95
N ASN A 871 -7.90 -0.13 2.94
CA ASN A 871 -8.33 0.74 1.84
C ASN A 871 -7.32 0.94 0.72
N ARG A 872 -6.15 0.31 0.81
CA ARG A 872 -5.47 -0.06 -0.43
C ARG A 872 -6.33 -1.08 -1.21
N VAL A 873 -7.24 -1.77 -0.53
CA VAL A 873 -7.87 -2.99 -0.98
C VAL A 873 -9.36 -3.15 -0.60
N ALA A 874 -10.25 -2.45 -1.31
CA ALA A 874 -11.70 -2.72 -1.35
C ALA A 874 -12.51 -2.61 -0.03
N SER A 875 -13.74 -2.13 -0.17
CA SER A 875 -14.70 -1.95 0.94
C SER A 875 -15.27 -3.27 1.45
N VAL A 876 -15.52 -3.37 2.76
CA VAL A 876 -16.10 -4.57 3.39
C VAL A 876 -17.60 -4.42 3.61
N VAL A 877 -18.41 -5.25 2.96
CA VAL A 877 -19.85 -5.40 3.28
C VAL A 877 -20.06 -6.64 4.14
N ARG A 878 -20.33 -6.48 5.45
CA ARG A 878 -20.68 -7.56 6.39
C ARG A 878 -22.20 -7.67 6.53
N VAL A 879 -22.84 -8.69 5.97
CA VAL A 879 -24.28 -8.93 6.23
C VAL A 879 -24.42 -9.83 7.45
N ALA A 880 -25.08 -9.38 8.52
CA ALA A 880 -25.37 -10.18 9.71
C ALA A 880 -26.83 -10.69 9.71
N SER A 881 -27.01 -11.97 10.01
CA SER A 881 -28.32 -12.59 10.29
C SER A 881 -28.35 -13.04 11.74
N THR A 882 -29.03 -12.28 12.61
CA THR A 882 -29.32 -12.71 13.97
C THR A 882 -30.63 -13.51 13.97
N VAL A 883 -30.58 -14.76 14.43
CA VAL A 883 -31.79 -15.56 14.69
C VAL A 883 -31.91 -15.69 16.22
N PRO A 884 -33.11 -15.53 16.80
CA PRO A 884 -34.40 -15.74 16.18
C PRO A 884 -35.28 -14.49 16.07
N GLN A 885 -34.95 -13.53 15.20
CA GLN A 885 -35.94 -12.68 14.51
C GLN A 885 -35.42 -12.29 13.12
N ARG A 886 -36.25 -12.44 12.10
CA ARG A 886 -35.94 -12.28 10.65
C ARG A 886 -35.57 -10.84 10.23
N VAL A 887 -34.54 -10.23 10.83
CA VAL A 887 -34.01 -8.93 10.39
C VAL A 887 -32.59 -9.14 9.89
N ARG A 888 -32.42 -9.16 8.58
CA ARG A 888 -31.12 -9.23 7.91
C ARG A 888 -30.59 -7.80 7.72
N GLN A 889 -29.41 -7.51 8.25
CA GLN A 889 -28.78 -6.19 8.15
C GLN A 889 -27.43 -6.29 7.41
N ALA A 890 -27.18 -5.37 6.48
CA ALA A 890 -25.91 -5.19 5.79
C ALA A 890 -25.10 -4.09 6.48
N HIS A 891 -23.96 -4.45 7.05
CA HIS A 891 -22.95 -3.53 7.54
C HIS A 891 -21.98 -3.21 6.40
N LEU A 892 -21.60 -1.95 6.24
CA LEU A 892 -20.55 -1.51 5.34
C LEU A 892 -19.49 -0.81 6.17
N VAL A 893 -18.29 -1.36 6.21
CA VAL A 893 -17.15 -0.81 6.94
C VAL A 893 -16.29 -0.07 5.93
N THR A 894 -16.03 1.22 6.16
CA THR A 894 -15.18 2.10 5.34
C THR A 894 -14.20 2.90 6.21
N PRO A 895 -13.19 3.63 5.68
CA PRO A 895 -12.23 4.36 6.54
C PRO A 895 -12.91 5.45 7.36
N THR A 896 -14.07 5.90 6.89
CA THR A 896 -14.87 6.95 7.52
C THR A 896 -15.84 6.41 8.57
N GLY A 897 -16.04 5.09 8.67
CA GLY A 897 -16.84 4.48 9.72
C GLY A 897 -17.47 3.13 9.35
N THR A 898 -18.27 2.58 10.27
CA THR A 898 -19.13 1.42 10.02
C THR A 898 -20.58 1.86 9.91
N PHE A 899 -21.22 1.54 8.79
CA PHE A 899 -22.61 1.88 8.48
C PHE A 899 -23.47 0.62 8.49
N VAL A 900 -24.72 0.69 8.94
CA VAL A 900 -25.63 -0.47 9.01
C VAL A 900 -26.90 -0.14 8.25
N PHE A 901 -27.25 -1.02 7.31
CA PHE A 901 -28.39 -0.88 6.42
C PHE A 901 -29.27 -2.13 6.46
N PRO A 902 -30.55 -2.05 6.06
CA PRO A 902 -31.36 -3.25 5.79
C PRO A 902 -30.79 -4.06 4.61
N GLU A 903 -31.03 -5.38 4.55
CA GLU A 903 -30.59 -6.25 3.43
C GLU A 903 -31.01 -5.72 2.04
N SER A 904 -32.16 -5.05 1.94
CA SER A 904 -32.65 -4.41 0.70
C SER A 904 -31.73 -3.32 0.14
N PHE A 905 -30.78 -2.83 0.94
CA PHE A 905 -29.77 -1.86 0.53
C PHE A 905 -28.96 -2.34 -0.68
N LEU A 906 -28.51 -3.61 -0.67
CA LEU A 906 -27.76 -4.22 -1.77
C LEU A 906 -28.62 -4.52 -3.01
N ALA A 907 -29.94 -4.30 -2.94
CA ALA A 907 -30.84 -4.37 -4.08
C ALA A 907 -31.12 -2.98 -4.69
N THR A 908 -30.78 -1.91 -3.98
CA THR A 908 -31.10 -0.53 -4.38
C THR A 908 -29.85 0.30 -4.72
N PHE A 909 -28.71 -0.04 -4.11
CA PHE A 909 -27.45 0.67 -4.29
C PHE A 909 -26.35 -0.26 -4.79
N ASP A 910 -25.43 0.31 -5.58
CA ASP A 910 -24.15 -0.29 -5.94
C ASP A 910 -23.02 0.50 -5.27
N LEU A 911 -22.04 -0.22 -4.72
CA LEU A 911 -20.86 0.38 -4.12
C LEU A 911 -19.78 0.54 -5.18
N LEU A 912 -19.46 1.79 -5.51
CA LEU A 912 -18.54 2.11 -6.59
C LEU A 912 -17.13 2.45 -6.09
N GLU A 913 -17.05 3.22 -5.00
CA GLU A 913 -15.81 3.60 -4.32
C GLU A 913 -16.00 3.51 -2.80
N PRO A 914 -14.93 3.53 -1.97
CA PRO A 914 -15.01 3.39 -0.52
C PRO A 914 -15.98 4.33 0.20
N ASP A 915 -16.30 5.50 -0.36
CA ASP A 915 -17.23 6.48 0.23
C ASP A 915 -18.41 6.85 -0.69
N LEU A 916 -18.54 6.19 -1.84
CA LEU A 916 -19.49 6.55 -2.90
C LEU A 916 -20.39 5.37 -3.28
N LEU A 917 -21.70 5.60 -3.14
CA LEU A 917 -22.74 4.69 -3.58
C LEU A 917 -23.44 5.24 -4.82
N TYR A 918 -23.98 4.33 -5.63
CA TYR A 918 -24.85 4.67 -6.75
C TYR A 918 -26.24 4.07 -6.55
N GLY A 919 -27.25 4.92 -6.46
CA GLY A 919 -28.65 4.55 -6.36
C GLY A 919 -29.16 4.11 -7.73
N ARG A 920 -29.52 2.82 -7.86
CA ARG A 920 -30.07 2.27 -9.10
C ARG A 920 -31.46 2.80 -9.44
N ALA A 921 -32.20 3.23 -8.42
CA ALA A 921 -33.59 3.69 -8.56
C ALA A 921 -33.68 5.16 -8.96
N ASP A 922 -32.89 6.03 -8.33
CA ASP A 922 -32.88 7.47 -8.59
C ASP A 922 -31.75 7.90 -9.54
N LEU A 923 -30.87 6.96 -9.90
CA LEU A 923 -29.71 7.15 -10.77
C LEU A 923 -28.73 8.19 -10.23
N ARG A 924 -28.74 8.41 -8.90
CA ARG A 924 -27.93 9.41 -8.21
C ARG A 924 -26.82 8.77 -7.40
N PHE A 925 -25.86 9.60 -7.04
CA PHE A 925 -24.82 9.20 -6.11
C PHE A 925 -25.23 9.51 -4.71
N HIS A 926 -24.76 8.73 -3.77
CA HIS A 926 -25.00 8.97 -2.37
C HIS A 926 -23.68 8.93 -1.63
N ARG A 927 -23.50 9.88 -0.73
CA ARG A 927 -22.42 9.77 0.24
C ARG A 927 -22.77 8.61 1.14
N LEU A 928 -21.77 7.79 1.42
CA LEU A 928 -21.94 6.74 2.41
C LEU A 928 -22.03 7.35 3.82
N THR A 929 -23.25 7.71 4.22
CA THR A 929 -23.63 8.13 5.56
C THR A 929 -24.85 7.32 6.01
N ALA A 930 -25.22 7.40 7.29
CA ALA A 930 -26.44 6.75 7.80
C ALA A 930 -27.72 7.24 7.09
N GLY A 931 -27.71 8.45 6.54
CA GLY A 931 -28.84 9.05 5.83
C GLY A 931 -28.82 8.86 4.31
N LEU A 932 -27.73 8.31 3.73
CA LEU A 932 -27.54 8.17 2.28
C LEU A 932 -27.86 9.45 1.51
N GLU A 933 -27.22 10.56 1.92
CA GLU A 933 -27.47 11.86 1.32
C GLU A 933 -27.10 11.84 -0.17
N PRO A 934 -28.02 12.18 -1.09
CA PRO A 934 -27.71 12.23 -2.51
C PRO A 934 -26.67 13.33 -2.78
N LEU A 935 -25.60 12.96 -3.45
CA LEU A 935 -24.58 13.86 -3.96
C LEU A 935 -25.04 14.44 -5.30
N PRO A 936 -24.81 15.74 -5.55
CA PRO A 936 -25.25 16.36 -6.80
C PRO A 936 -24.32 16.07 -8.00
N GLY A 937 -23.19 15.39 -7.77
CA GLY A 937 -22.37 14.73 -8.78
C GLY A 937 -21.87 13.36 -8.27
N PRO A 938 -21.26 12.49 -9.10
CA PRO A 938 -21.12 12.51 -10.57
C PRO A 938 -22.42 12.69 -11.38
N ARG A 939 -22.32 13.00 -12.69
CA ARG A 939 -23.51 13.12 -13.55
C ARG A 939 -24.32 11.80 -13.53
N PRO A 940 -25.65 11.86 -13.36
CA PRO A 940 -26.49 10.67 -13.41
C PRO A 940 -26.47 10.07 -14.82
N LEU A 941 -26.66 8.76 -14.91
CA LEU A 941 -26.79 8.07 -16.19
C LEU A 941 -28.02 8.58 -16.96
N ALA A 942 -27.91 8.72 -18.29
CA ALA A 942 -29.03 9.10 -19.14
C ALA A 942 -30.24 8.18 -18.91
N PRO A 943 -31.48 8.66 -18.75
CA PRO A 943 -32.62 7.81 -18.40
C PRO A 943 -32.86 6.68 -19.42
N GLY A 944 -33.22 5.48 -18.94
CA GLY A 944 -33.51 4.29 -19.77
C GLY A 944 -32.58 3.09 -19.50
N GLY A 945 -32.89 1.92 -20.04
CA GLY A 945 -32.14 0.68 -19.79
C GLY A 945 -32.46 0.01 -18.43
N PRO A 946 -31.94 -1.20 -18.17
CA PRO A 946 -32.16 -1.93 -16.94
C PRO A 946 -31.34 -1.33 -15.78
N THR A 947 -31.83 -1.53 -14.56
CA THR A 947 -31.13 -1.18 -13.31
C THR A 947 -30.02 -2.17 -12.93
N THR A 948 -29.77 -3.18 -13.76
CA THR A 948 -28.75 -4.22 -13.56
C THR A 948 -27.69 -4.12 -14.64
N GLY A 949 -26.43 -4.26 -14.27
CA GLY A 949 -25.29 -4.24 -15.19
C GLY A 949 -23.97 -4.13 -14.44
N GLU A 950 -22.89 -3.89 -15.18
CA GLU A 950 -21.58 -3.60 -14.62
C GLU A 950 -21.34 -2.09 -14.63
N TYR A 951 -21.12 -1.53 -13.46
CA TYR A 951 -20.94 -0.10 -13.25
C TYR A 951 -19.48 0.25 -13.04
N HIS A 952 -19.06 1.41 -13.54
CA HIS A 952 -17.70 1.92 -13.37
C HIS A 952 -17.71 3.43 -13.19
N VAL A 953 -16.74 3.95 -12.43
CA VAL A 953 -16.51 5.39 -12.27
C VAL A 953 -15.32 5.79 -13.13
N ILE A 954 -15.51 6.80 -13.97
CA ILE A 954 -14.43 7.46 -14.70
C ILE A 954 -13.96 8.65 -13.88
N GLY A 955 -12.63 8.83 -13.81
CA GLY A 955 -12.03 10.02 -13.20
C GLY A 955 -11.88 10.00 -11.69
N ARG A 956 -12.12 8.86 -11.01
CA ARG A 956 -11.69 8.59 -9.63
C ARG A 956 -11.20 7.16 -9.56
N ARG A 957 -10.01 6.94 -9.03
CA ARG A 957 -9.45 5.63 -8.68
C ARG A 957 -8.60 5.73 -7.45
#